data_AF-A0A9N7NZC0-F1
#
_entry.id   AF-A0A9N7NZC0-F1
#
_cell.length_a   1.000
_cell.length_b   1.000
_cell.length_c   1.000
_cell.angle_alpha   90.00
_cell.angle_beta   90.00
_cell.angle_gamma   90.00
#
_symmetry.space_group_name_H-M   'P 1'
#
loop_
_entity.id
_entity.type
_entity.pdbx_description
1 polymer ?
#
loop_
_entity_poly.entity_id
_entity_poly.type
_entity_poly.pdbx_seq_one_letter_code
_entity_poly.pdbx_strand_id
1 'polypeptide(L)'
;MLAELLRREKEANIVPDPDVDTYMKAAAIEGQEASIVTDYVLKILGLEICADTVVGDENTRGISGGQRRRVTTGEMLVGPAKVLFMDEISTGLDSSTTFQVVNSIRQFAHIMKGTVLISLLQPEPETYDLFDDIILISEGQIVYAGPREFVLEFFQSMGFKCPERKGIADFLQEVTSKKDQQQYFADEDKHYRFITVKEFSEAFRSFQVGHGLTAEIATPFDKNKSHPAALTTKEYGISKKELMKACTSRELLLIKRNSFVYIFKLLRLSLMAVIAMTLFLRVKMHHRSLSDGRVFAGALIYAVTTVLFNGMAEIALTIQKLPVFYKQRNFFFYPGWAYALPLWITKIPVSIVEVGAFTILTYYGIGFDPNFGRLFIKYFLLLLFEIQAASSVFRLIGAVGRNMVIANTFGFLVLLLVFALSGFVISRVSIKKWWIWGYYISPMMYAQNAILVNEFRSHSWRHVSPSSDITLGEEVLKSLGYFTSAGWYWIGIGALLGMIIIFNVLSVIALTYLNSLGKPQAVLPENESEALTAQNGRADQKKRQVVLPFEPHSIVFDEIKYSVDMRQEMIHQGATEDRLPLLKGVSGAFRPGVLTALMGVSGAGKTTLMDVLAGRKTGGYIEGTITISGYPKRQETFARISGYCEQNDIHSPCVTIYEALLFSAWLRLPSEVDAETRKAFVENVMELVELSPLRGGLVGLPGVNGLSTEQRKRLTIAVELVANPSIIFMDEPTSGLDARAAAIVMRTVRNTVDTGRTVVCTIHQPSIDIFEAFDELFLMKRGGEAIYVGPLGRHSCNLIQYFEGIRGVKKIGDGYNPATWMLEVTSSAQEMILGVDFAEFYKHSELYRRNKALISELSTPPPGSKDLHLETQYSQSFFTQCIACLWKQHWSYWRNPLYSAVRILYTAFLALIFGSMFWDLGKKLDNQQDIFNAMGSMYASVFFLGMQIASSVQPVVVVERAVFYRERAAGLYSALPYAFGQTLIEVPYAFAQAIIYGTIVYAMIGFEWTAAKYFWYIFFMFFSLLYFIFYGMIAVAVTPNHHIANIISYSFYALWNLFSGFVIPMPRTPVWWRWFHWVNPLAWTLYGLAASQFGDVKEELDSKQTVEEFVRSYFGFRHDFIGVVAVVITGFGVVFGLVFAFAVRSFNFQKR
;
A
#
# COMPACT_ATOMS: atom_id res chain seq x y z
N MET A 1 23.10 27.76 35.53
CA MET A 1 23.56 26.39 35.18
C MET A 1 24.79 26.45 34.27
N LEU A 2 24.70 27.07 33.09
CA LEU A 2 25.82 27.34 32.17
C LEU A 2 27.09 27.95 32.80
N ALA A 3 26.94 28.95 33.66
CA ALA A 3 28.08 29.58 34.36
C ALA A 3 28.78 28.66 35.37
N GLU A 4 28.04 27.72 35.97
CA GLU A 4 28.58 26.75 36.93
C GLU A 4 29.26 25.57 36.20
N LEU A 5 28.77 25.20 35.02
CA LEU A 5 29.35 24.19 34.14
C LEU A 5 30.70 24.66 33.58
N LEU A 6 30.75 25.89 33.04
CA LEU A 6 32.00 26.55 32.60
C LEU A 6 33.03 26.71 33.72
N ARG A 7 32.58 26.93 34.97
CA ARG A 7 33.47 27.00 36.14
C ARG A 7 34.11 25.64 36.43
N ARG A 8 33.31 24.57 36.42
CA ARG A 8 33.78 23.19 36.67
C ARG A 8 34.68 22.66 35.56
N GLU A 9 34.40 23.00 34.30
CA GLU A 9 35.26 22.64 33.16
C GLU A 9 36.63 23.31 33.25
N LYS A 10 36.66 24.59 33.64
CA LYS A 10 37.92 25.31 33.92
C LYS A 10 38.67 24.74 35.13
N GLU A 11 37.96 24.37 36.20
CA GLU A 11 38.57 23.75 37.38
C GLU A 11 39.10 22.33 37.11
N ALA A 12 38.44 21.57 36.23
CA ALA A 12 38.82 20.22 35.85
C ALA A 12 39.78 20.15 34.64
N ASN A 13 40.11 21.29 34.04
CA ASN A 13 40.98 21.41 32.86
C ASN A 13 40.52 20.56 31.66
N ILE A 14 39.20 20.47 31.45
CA ILE A 14 38.57 19.70 30.38
C ILE A 14 38.35 20.66 29.19
N VAL A 15 38.85 20.29 28.01
CA VAL A 15 38.49 20.95 26.74
C VAL A 15 37.37 20.12 26.11
N PRO A 16 36.10 20.57 26.18
CA PRO A 16 35.00 19.82 25.60
C PRO A 16 35.07 19.89 24.07
N ASP A 17 34.61 18.83 23.41
CA ASP A 17 34.47 18.80 21.95
C ASP A 17 33.57 19.98 21.50
N PRO A 18 33.95 20.76 20.46
CA PRO A 18 33.24 21.98 20.10
C PRO A 18 31.76 21.75 19.74
N ASP A 19 31.44 20.61 19.12
CA ASP A 19 30.07 20.28 18.73
C ASP A 19 29.26 19.86 19.96
N VAL A 20 29.86 19.10 20.88
CA VAL A 20 29.24 18.66 22.14
C VAL A 20 29.06 19.82 23.12
N ASP A 21 30.03 20.74 23.21
CA ASP A 21 29.97 21.94 24.04
C ASP A 21 28.89 22.91 23.52
N THR A 22 28.85 23.14 22.21
CA THR A 22 27.80 23.94 21.58
C THR A 22 26.42 23.33 21.81
N TYR A 23 26.31 21.99 21.72
CA TYR A 23 25.09 21.25 22.04
C TYR A 23 24.67 21.42 23.51
N MET A 24 25.57 21.18 24.47
CA MET A 24 25.29 21.31 25.90
C MET A 24 24.90 22.73 26.30
N LYS A 25 25.48 23.73 25.64
CA LYS A 25 25.17 25.14 25.85
C LYS A 25 23.83 25.55 25.24
N ALA A 26 23.52 25.05 24.05
CA ALA A 26 22.27 25.34 23.35
C ALA A 26 21.07 24.58 23.96
N ALA A 27 21.29 23.35 24.45
CA ALA A 27 20.31 22.55 25.19
C ALA A 27 19.98 23.10 26.60
N ALA A 28 20.70 24.13 27.07
CA ALA A 28 20.44 24.81 28.33
C ALA A 28 19.65 26.13 28.17
N ILE A 29 19.23 26.47 26.94
CA ILE A 29 18.43 27.67 26.63
C ILE A 29 16.94 27.28 26.56
N GLU A 30 16.16 27.72 27.55
CA GLU A 30 14.72 27.45 27.63
C GLU A 30 13.98 27.90 26.35
N GLY A 31 13.31 26.95 25.69
CA GLY A 31 12.43 27.19 24.53
C GLY A 31 12.98 26.77 23.17
N GLN A 32 14.29 26.51 23.04
CA GLN A 32 14.91 25.96 21.80
C GLN A 32 15.40 24.52 21.93
N GLU A 33 15.43 23.96 23.15
CA GLU A 33 15.96 22.61 23.46
C GLU A 33 15.42 21.51 22.54
N ALA A 34 14.12 21.50 22.24
CA ALA A 34 13.50 20.47 21.40
C ALA A 34 13.88 20.54 19.92
N SER A 35 14.13 21.74 19.38
CA SER A 35 14.61 21.91 18.00
C SER A 35 16.05 21.45 17.88
N ILE A 36 16.90 21.85 18.83
CA ILE A 36 18.33 21.55 18.81
C ILE A 36 18.60 20.05 18.98
N VAL A 37 17.88 19.36 19.88
CA VAL A 37 17.98 17.90 20.01
C VAL A 37 17.54 17.22 18.71
N THR A 38 16.48 17.71 18.07
CA THR A 38 16.02 17.17 16.78
C THR A 38 17.07 17.39 15.69
N ASP A 39 17.62 18.60 15.58
CA ASP A 39 18.65 18.96 14.60
C ASP A 39 19.94 18.16 14.83
N TYR A 40 20.32 17.95 16.08
CA TYR A 40 21.46 17.11 16.45
C TYR A 40 21.24 15.63 16.09
N VAL A 41 20.05 15.10 16.36
CA VAL A 41 19.70 13.72 15.95
C VAL A 41 19.65 13.61 14.42
N LEU A 42 19.17 14.63 13.70
CA LEU A 42 19.23 14.67 12.24
C LEU A 42 20.68 14.68 11.73
N LYS A 43 21.59 15.41 12.38
CA LYS A 43 23.03 15.43 12.08
C LYS A 43 23.68 14.07 12.31
N ILE A 44 23.50 13.49 13.50
CA ILE A 44 24.03 12.16 13.86
C ILE A 44 23.58 11.10 12.87
N LEU A 45 22.30 11.12 12.51
CA LEU A 45 21.74 10.13 11.60
C LEU A 45 21.99 10.47 10.13
N GLY A 46 22.72 11.54 9.80
CA GLY A 46 23.02 11.94 8.43
C GLY A 46 21.76 12.21 7.59
N LEU A 47 20.73 12.81 8.21
CA LEU A 47 19.43 13.12 7.62
C LEU A 47 19.27 14.59 7.22
N GLU A 48 20.27 15.44 7.47
CA GLU A 48 20.23 16.89 7.22
C GLU A 48 19.82 17.24 5.78
N ILE A 49 20.41 16.55 4.79
CA ILE A 49 20.17 16.80 3.35
C ILE A 49 18.70 16.53 2.97
N CYS A 50 18.01 15.66 3.72
CA CYS A 50 16.63 15.27 3.43
C CYS A 50 15.61 15.71 4.50
N ALA A 51 15.99 16.59 5.44
CA ALA A 51 15.16 16.99 6.58
C ALA A 51 13.77 17.51 6.16
N ASP A 52 13.71 18.28 5.06
CA ASP A 52 12.46 18.83 4.51
C ASP A 52 11.79 17.96 3.44
N THR A 53 12.39 16.81 3.10
CA THR A 53 11.84 15.91 2.09
C THR A 53 10.73 15.04 2.68
N VAL A 54 9.60 14.92 1.98
CA VAL A 54 8.50 14.06 2.41
C VAL A 54 8.94 12.59 2.37
N VAL A 55 8.64 11.82 3.43
CA VAL A 55 9.02 10.40 3.58
C VAL A 55 8.51 9.54 2.40
N GLY A 56 7.35 9.89 1.83
CA GLY A 56 6.71 9.22 0.69
C GLY A 56 5.91 7.96 1.07
N ASP A 57 5.24 7.37 0.09
CA ASP A 57 4.51 6.10 0.19
C ASP A 57 4.92 5.15 -0.96
N GLU A 58 4.13 4.11 -1.27
CA GLU A 58 4.41 3.17 -2.38
C GLU A 58 4.29 3.82 -3.77
N ASN A 59 3.46 4.85 -3.90
CA ASN A 59 3.16 5.50 -5.19
C ASN A 59 3.83 6.88 -5.33
N THR A 60 4.27 7.47 -4.22
CA THR A 60 4.87 8.81 -4.14
C THR A 60 6.31 8.65 -3.66
N ARG A 61 7.27 8.91 -4.56
CA ARG A 61 8.70 8.83 -4.25
C ARG A 61 9.04 9.85 -3.16
N GLY A 62 9.56 9.37 -2.03
CA GLY A 62 10.06 10.19 -0.94
C GLY A 62 11.51 9.87 -0.63
N ILE A 63 11.89 9.91 0.65
CA ILE A 63 13.22 9.50 1.10
C ILE A 63 13.46 8.00 0.84
N SER A 64 14.73 7.63 0.65
CA SER A 64 15.16 6.24 0.41
C SER A 64 14.81 5.30 1.56
N GLY A 65 14.76 3.99 1.31
CA GLY A 65 14.44 2.97 2.34
C GLY A 65 15.35 3.07 3.57
N GLY A 66 16.67 3.21 3.37
CA GLY A 66 17.63 3.42 4.47
C GLY A 66 17.40 4.73 5.24
N GLN A 67 17.04 5.81 4.55
CA GLN A 67 16.65 7.07 5.23
C GLN A 67 15.36 6.90 6.05
N ARG A 68 14.36 6.15 5.57
CA ARG A 68 13.12 5.88 6.34
C ARG A 68 13.40 5.16 7.66
N ARG A 69 14.34 4.21 7.66
CA ARG A 69 14.76 3.50 8.88
C ARG A 69 15.48 4.43 9.85
N ARG A 70 16.42 5.23 9.36
CA ARG A 70 17.08 6.27 10.18
C ARG A 70 16.08 7.25 10.79
N VAL A 71 15.05 7.68 10.05
CA VAL A 71 13.97 8.51 10.60
C VAL A 71 13.23 7.81 11.74
N THR A 72 13.01 6.49 11.64
CA THR A 72 12.38 5.71 12.72
C THR A 72 13.28 5.61 13.96
N THR A 73 14.58 5.40 13.78
CA THR A 73 15.56 5.41 14.87
C THR A 73 15.63 6.80 15.52
N GLY A 74 15.66 7.86 14.70
CA GLY A 74 15.65 9.25 15.17
C GLY A 74 14.40 9.61 15.95
N GLU A 75 13.22 9.16 15.50
CA GLU A 75 11.96 9.33 16.23
C GLU A 75 12.05 8.79 17.67
N MET A 76 12.79 7.71 17.90
CA MET A 76 12.99 7.12 19.23
C MET A 76 14.11 7.79 20.04
N LEU A 77 15.16 8.29 19.37
CA LEU A 77 16.33 8.93 20.00
C LEU A 77 16.07 10.36 20.49
N VAL A 78 15.14 11.10 19.87
CA VAL A 78 14.81 12.47 20.29
C VAL A 78 14.16 12.52 21.68
N GLY A 79 13.66 11.39 22.21
CA GLY A 79 13.02 11.31 23.52
C GLY A 79 14.02 11.15 24.69
N PRO A 80 13.59 11.39 25.95
CA PRO A 80 14.43 11.23 27.14
C PRO A 80 14.66 9.76 27.56
N ALA A 81 14.49 8.80 26.63
CA ALA A 81 14.54 7.37 26.93
C ALA A 81 15.97 6.95 27.29
N LYS A 82 16.14 6.40 28.49
CA LYS A 82 17.42 5.85 28.97
C LYS A 82 17.61 4.38 28.62
N VAL A 83 16.54 3.68 28.27
CA VAL A 83 16.59 2.28 27.84
C VAL A 83 16.06 2.20 26.42
N LEU A 84 16.88 1.72 25.50
CA LEU A 84 16.57 1.65 24.08
C LEU A 84 16.65 0.19 23.63
N PHE A 85 15.53 -0.33 23.12
CA PHE A 85 15.46 -1.62 22.45
C PHE A 85 15.37 -1.37 20.95
N MET A 86 16.44 -1.70 20.24
CA MET A 86 16.63 -1.38 18.84
C MET A 86 16.71 -2.67 18.03
N ASP A 87 15.69 -2.94 17.23
CA ASP A 87 15.60 -4.15 16.43
C ASP A 87 15.94 -3.85 14.96
N GLU A 88 16.93 -4.57 14.42
CA GLU A 88 17.34 -4.54 13.01
C GLU A 88 17.62 -3.15 12.40
N ILE A 89 18.19 -2.23 13.18
CA ILE A 89 18.39 -0.82 12.78
C ILE A 89 19.35 -0.63 11.60
N SER A 90 20.22 -1.61 11.32
CA SER A 90 21.23 -1.57 10.25
C SER A 90 20.69 -1.97 8.88
N THR A 91 19.55 -2.62 8.82
CA THR A 91 19.08 -3.27 7.59
C THR A 91 18.83 -2.25 6.48
N GLY A 92 19.46 -2.39 5.32
CA GLY A 92 19.31 -1.43 4.21
C GLY A 92 20.03 -0.09 4.43
N LEU A 93 20.92 -0.02 5.42
CA LEU A 93 21.99 0.97 5.51
C LEU A 93 23.28 0.37 4.97
N ASP A 94 24.13 1.23 4.41
CA ASP A 94 25.50 0.86 4.12
C ASP A 94 26.30 0.71 5.42
N SER A 95 27.40 -0.04 5.37
CA SER A 95 28.17 -0.36 6.56
C SER A 95 28.84 0.84 7.22
N SER A 96 29.34 1.79 6.43
CA SER A 96 29.90 3.04 6.95
C SER A 96 28.86 3.85 7.74
N THR A 97 27.64 3.96 7.22
CA THR A 97 26.53 4.61 7.91
C THR A 97 26.10 3.79 9.14
N THR A 98 26.09 2.46 9.05
CA THR A 98 25.77 1.59 10.18
C THR A 98 26.75 1.78 11.32
N PHE A 99 28.05 1.74 11.03
CA PHE A 99 29.10 2.00 12.01
C PHE A 99 28.94 3.38 12.65
N GLN A 100 28.71 4.43 11.85
CA GLN A 100 28.48 5.78 12.37
C GLN A 100 27.28 5.83 13.31
N VAL A 101 26.14 5.26 12.90
CA VAL A 101 24.91 5.24 13.72
C VAL A 101 25.13 4.47 15.02
N VAL A 102 25.72 3.26 14.96
CA VAL A 102 26.00 2.45 16.15
C VAL A 102 27.02 3.14 17.07
N ASN A 103 28.05 3.76 16.51
CA ASN A 103 29.05 4.49 17.27
C ASN A 103 28.42 5.70 17.98
N SER A 104 27.55 6.44 17.30
CA SER A 104 26.81 7.53 17.93
C SER A 104 25.84 7.05 19.01
N ILE A 105 25.17 5.91 18.82
CA ILE A 105 24.32 5.30 19.85
C ILE A 105 25.15 4.84 21.05
N ARG A 106 26.33 4.27 20.82
CA ARG A 106 27.29 3.89 21.88
C ARG A 106 27.73 5.12 22.67
N GLN A 107 28.15 6.19 21.98
CA GLN A 107 28.49 7.47 22.62
C GLN A 107 27.31 8.01 23.44
N PHE A 108 26.11 7.98 22.88
CA PHE A 108 24.88 8.35 23.59
C PHE A 108 24.68 7.49 24.85
N ALA A 109 24.84 6.17 24.77
CA ALA A 109 24.70 5.25 25.90
C ALA A 109 25.68 5.59 27.04
N HIS A 110 26.95 5.83 26.71
CA HIS A 110 27.96 6.20 27.71
C HIS A 110 27.73 7.60 28.30
N ILE A 111 27.42 8.61 27.48
CA ILE A 111 27.21 10.00 27.92
C ILE A 111 25.94 10.11 28.78
N MET A 112 24.83 9.53 28.31
CA MET A 112 23.53 9.61 28.98
C MET A 112 23.37 8.57 30.09
N LYS A 113 24.36 7.68 30.27
CA LYS A 113 24.29 6.50 31.14
C LYS A 113 23.03 5.68 30.86
N GLY A 114 22.77 5.42 29.59
CA GLY A 114 21.65 4.65 29.09
C GLY A 114 22.02 3.19 28.82
N THR A 115 21.01 2.32 28.83
CA THR A 115 21.12 0.91 28.43
C THR A 115 20.56 0.76 27.02
N VAL A 116 21.35 0.23 26.09
CA VAL A 116 20.92 0.04 24.71
C VAL A 116 21.09 -1.43 24.36
N LEU A 117 19.99 -2.09 24.00
CA LEU A 117 20.02 -3.44 23.43
C LEU A 117 19.75 -3.30 21.93
N ILE A 118 20.72 -3.71 21.11
CA ILE A 118 20.60 -3.68 19.65
C ILE A 118 20.64 -5.11 19.11
N SER A 119 19.65 -5.46 18.31
CA SER A 119 19.68 -6.65 17.46
C SER A 119 20.20 -6.25 16.08
N LEU A 120 21.26 -6.90 15.62
CA LEU A 120 21.86 -6.69 14.29
C LEU A 120 21.92 -8.02 13.54
N LEU A 121 21.48 -8.00 12.28
CA LEU A 121 21.43 -9.17 11.41
C LEU A 121 22.82 -9.61 10.93
N GLN A 122 23.73 -8.67 10.67
CA GLN A 122 25.11 -8.93 10.23
C GLN A 122 26.02 -7.71 10.49
N PRO A 123 26.53 -7.50 11.70
CA PRO A 123 27.48 -6.43 11.94
C PRO A 123 28.85 -6.75 11.32
N GLU A 124 29.42 -5.77 10.62
CA GLU A 124 30.84 -5.83 10.23
C GLU A 124 31.74 -5.89 11.48
N PRO A 125 32.97 -6.44 11.38
CA PRO A 125 33.89 -6.54 12.51
C PRO A 125 34.04 -5.23 13.30
N GLU A 126 34.17 -4.07 12.64
CA GLU A 126 34.30 -2.79 13.35
C GLU A 126 33.02 -2.41 14.09
N THR A 127 31.86 -2.72 13.51
CA THR A 127 30.56 -2.46 14.16
C THR A 127 30.35 -3.41 15.33
N TYR A 128 30.76 -4.68 15.19
CA TYR A 128 30.74 -5.67 16.26
C TYR A 128 31.64 -5.25 17.43
N ASP A 129 32.79 -4.65 17.13
CA ASP A 129 33.75 -4.17 18.13
C ASP A 129 33.26 -2.93 18.91
N LEU A 130 32.17 -2.29 18.48
CA LEU A 130 31.53 -1.21 19.24
C LEU A 130 30.68 -1.72 20.43
N PHE A 131 30.37 -3.02 20.48
CA PHE A 131 29.53 -3.60 21.53
C PHE A 131 30.33 -4.05 22.75
N ASP A 132 29.84 -3.70 23.93
CA ASP A 132 30.42 -4.12 25.21
C ASP A 132 30.10 -5.60 25.49
N ASP A 133 28.82 -5.99 25.35
CA ASP A 133 28.29 -7.33 25.61
C ASP A 133 27.59 -7.93 24.39
N ILE A 134 27.58 -9.26 24.30
CA ILE A 134 26.89 -10.04 23.25
C ILE A 134 25.91 -11.02 23.90
N ILE A 135 24.71 -11.09 23.33
CA ILE A 135 23.70 -12.10 23.66
C ILE A 135 23.44 -12.94 22.41
N LEU A 136 23.74 -14.25 22.50
CA LEU A 136 23.49 -15.22 21.44
C LEU A 136 22.32 -16.13 21.85
N ILE A 137 21.25 -16.09 21.07
CA ILE A 137 20.05 -16.90 21.26
C ILE A 137 19.89 -17.85 20.08
N SER A 138 19.64 -19.13 20.36
CA SER A 138 19.30 -20.13 19.35
C SER A 138 18.20 -21.04 19.91
N GLU A 139 17.24 -21.47 19.08
CA GLU A 139 16.11 -22.33 19.48
C GLU A 139 15.38 -21.91 20.77
N GLY A 140 15.31 -20.59 21.05
CA GLY A 140 14.70 -20.03 22.26
C GLY A 140 15.54 -20.16 23.54
N GLN A 141 16.80 -20.56 23.45
CA GLN A 141 17.74 -20.70 24.55
C GLN A 141 18.93 -19.75 24.41
N ILE A 142 19.43 -19.25 25.54
CA ILE A 142 20.67 -18.46 25.58
C ILE A 142 21.85 -19.42 25.47
N VAL A 143 22.61 -19.27 24.38
CA VAL A 143 23.86 -19.99 24.13
C VAL A 143 25.03 -19.26 24.77
N TYR A 144 25.03 -17.93 24.75
CA TYR A 144 26.04 -17.10 25.41
C TYR A 144 25.43 -15.72 25.77
N ALA A 145 25.80 -15.17 26.91
CA ALA A 145 25.43 -13.80 27.31
C ALA A 145 26.53 -13.19 28.20
N GLY A 146 27.20 -12.15 27.71
CA GLY A 146 28.23 -11.45 28.49
C GLY A 146 29.25 -10.71 27.61
N PRO A 147 30.43 -10.37 28.17
CA PRO A 147 31.40 -9.53 27.47
C PRO A 147 31.84 -10.16 26.16
N ARG A 148 31.99 -9.32 25.13
CA ARG A 148 32.39 -9.74 23.77
C ARG A 148 33.70 -10.54 23.77
N GLU A 149 34.65 -10.19 24.63
CA GLU A 149 36.02 -10.73 24.64
C GLU A 149 36.09 -12.24 24.94
N PHE A 150 35.18 -12.76 25.76
CA PHE A 150 35.20 -14.18 26.18
C PHE A 150 34.39 -15.12 25.28
N VAL A 151 33.68 -14.60 24.26
CA VAL A 151 32.78 -15.41 23.44
C VAL A 151 33.54 -16.47 22.61
N LEU A 152 34.70 -16.11 22.06
CA LEU A 152 35.52 -17.04 21.27
C LEU A 152 36.15 -18.12 22.16
N GLU A 153 36.58 -17.75 23.37
CA GLU A 153 37.11 -18.69 24.36
C GLU A 153 36.05 -19.73 24.75
N PHE A 154 34.80 -19.31 24.95
CA PHE A 154 33.68 -20.22 25.21
C PHE A 154 33.51 -21.27 24.11
N PHE A 155 33.45 -20.86 22.83
CA PHE A 155 33.31 -21.81 21.73
C PHE A 155 34.56 -22.69 21.52
N GLN A 156 35.76 -22.17 21.78
CA GLN A 156 36.99 -22.95 21.79
C GLN A 156 36.98 -24.04 22.87
N SER A 157 36.46 -23.74 24.07
CA SER A 157 36.30 -24.72 25.15
C SER A 157 35.37 -25.90 24.77
N MET A 158 34.49 -25.67 23.79
CA MET A 158 33.56 -26.67 23.22
C MET A 158 34.10 -27.36 21.95
N GLY A 159 35.34 -27.07 21.53
CA GLY A 159 35.99 -27.69 20.37
C GLY A 159 35.83 -26.96 19.03
N PHE A 160 35.30 -25.73 19.04
CA PHE A 160 35.08 -24.93 17.82
C PHE A 160 36.05 -23.75 17.73
N LYS A 161 36.66 -23.54 16.55
CA LYS A 161 37.57 -22.42 16.31
C LYS A 161 37.07 -21.55 15.16
N CYS A 162 37.04 -20.24 15.38
CA CYS A 162 36.73 -19.27 14.34
C CYS A 162 37.91 -19.21 13.33
N PRO A 163 37.67 -19.34 12.02
CA PRO A 163 38.69 -19.14 10.99
C PRO A 163 39.23 -17.69 10.96
N GLU A 164 40.48 -17.51 10.52
CA GLU A 164 41.14 -16.19 10.51
C GLU A 164 40.47 -15.17 9.56
N ARG A 165 39.87 -15.62 8.45
CA ARG A 165 39.21 -14.75 7.45
C ARG A 165 37.69 -14.71 7.59
N LYS A 166 37.15 -15.11 8.75
CA LYS A 166 35.71 -15.10 9.02
C LYS A 166 35.37 -14.07 10.08
N GLY A 167 34.29 -13.31 9.85
CA GLY A 167 33.76 -12.39 10.85
C GLY A 167 33.24 -13.14 12.07
N ILE A 168 33.53 -12.65 13.27
CA ILE A 168 33.11 -13.29 14.53
C ILE A 168 31.57 -13.43 14.57
N ALA A 169 30.84 -12.37 14.20
CA ALA A 169 29.38 -12.39 14.20
C ALA A 169 28.81 -13.48 13.26
N ASP A 170 29.40 -13.65 12.07
CA ASP A 170 29.00 -14.69 11.11
C ASP A 170 29.27 -16.10 11.68
N PHE A 171 30.45 -16.30 12.29
CA PHE A 171 30.80 -17.55 12.98
C PHE A 171 29.79 -17.90 14.08
N LEU A 172 29.41 -16.93 14.92
CA LEU A 172 28.46 -17.15 16.02
C LEU A 172 27.05 -17.56 15.55
N GLN A 173 26.61 -17.05 14.39
CA GLN A 173 25.33 -17.45 13.79
C GLN A 173 25.38 -18.87 13.20
N GLU A 174 26.50 -19.25 12.59
CA GLU A 174 26.62 -20.53 11.89
C GLU A 174 27.04 -21.70 12.80
N VAL A 175 27.81 -21.47 13.87
CA VAL A 175 28.29 -22.55 14.77
C VAL A 175 27.16 -23.27 15.51
N THR A 176 25.99 -22.64 15.64
CA THR A 176 24.79 -23.27 16.23
C THR A 176 23.93 -24.03 15.20
N SER A 177 24.25 -23.93 13.91
CA SER A 177 23.48 -24.54 12.80
C SER A 177 23.93 -25.97 12.52
N LYS A 178 22.97 -26.89 12.37
CA LYS A 178 23.23 -28.30 12.06
C LYS A 178 23.96 -28.53 10.73
N LYS A 179 23.74 -27.69 9.72
CA LYS A 179 24.37 -27.82 8.40
C LYS A 179 25.80 -27.27 8.38
N ASP A 180 26.10 -26.29 9.25
CA ASP A 180 27.30 -25.47 9.14
C ASP A 180 28.30 -25.73 10.29
N GLN A 181 27.85 -26.23 11.44
CA GLN A 181 28.68 -26.44 12.63
C GLN A 181 29.90 -27.34 12.38
N GLN A 182 29.80 -28.33 11.47
CA GLN A 182 30.90 -29.25 11.16
C GLN A 182 32.15 -28.54 10.64
N GLN A 183 31.99 -27.44 9.89
CA GLN A 183 33.13 -26.76 9.25
C GLN A 183 34.03 -26.01 10.24
N TYR A 184 33.57 -25.82 11.49
CA TYR A 184 34.28 -25.09 12.54
C TYR A 184 34.94 -25.98 13.58
N PHE A 185 34.73 -27.29 13.47
CA PHE A 185 35.25 -28.24 14.44
C PHE A 185 36.76 -28.38 14.25
N ALA A 186 37.54 -28.01 15.27
CA ALA A 186 38.99 -27.91 15.19
C ALA A 186 39.74 -29.01 15.97
N ASP A 187 39.03 -29.80 16.77
CA ASP A 187 39.60 -30.88 17.56
C ASP A 187 39.80 -32.13 16.69
N GLU A 188 40.95 -32.23 16.00
CA GLU A 188 41.26 -33.34 15.09
C GLU A 188 41.27 -34.72 15.78
N ASP A 189 41.44 -34.75 17.10
CA ASP A 189 41.51 -35.98 17.91
C ASP A 189 40.12 -36.56 18.24
N LYS A 190 39.03 -35.81 18.01
CA LYS A 190 37.65 -36.24 18.27
C LYS A 190 36.84 -36.36 16.98
N HIS A 191 35.96 -37.35 16.90
CA HIS A 191 35.00 -37.39 15.80
C HIS A 191 33.92 -36.32 16.00
N TYR A 192 33.69 -35.52 14.95
CA TYR A 192 32.62 -34.53 14.94
C TYR A 192 31.27 -35.19 15.24
N ARG A 193 30.57 -34.65 16.24
CA ARG A 193 29.17 -34.91 16.56
C ARG A 193 28.46 -33.58 16.64
N PHE A 194 27.27 -33.49 16.07
CA PHE A 194 26.44 -32.29 16.22
C PHE A 194 26.16 -32.03 17.72
N ILE A 195 26.62 -30.87 18.20
CA ILE A 195 26.36 -30.38 19.55
C ILE A 195 25.07 -29.58 19.50
N THR A 196 24.11 -30.00 20.31
CA THR A 196 22.78 -29.38 20.32
C THR A 196 22.82 -28.03 21.02
N VAL A 197 21.87 -27.15 20.69
CA VAL A 197 21.73 -25.84 21.36
C VAL A 197 21.58 -25.97 22.87
N LYS A 198 20.90 -27.03 23.32
CA LYS A 198 20.74 -27.35 24.75
C LYS A 198 22.07 -27.65 25.43
N GLU A 199 22.95 -28.41 24.78
CA GLU A 199 24.28 -28.72 25.29
C GLU A 199 25.14 -27.44 25.39
N PHE A 200 25.06 -26.55 24.39
CA PHE A 200 25.73 -25.24 24.49
C PHE A 200 25.19 -24.40 25.65
N SER A 201 23.87 -24.34 25.84
CA SER A 201 23.26 -23.56 26.92
C SER A 201 23.65 -24.10 28.31
N GLU A 202 23.71 -25.43 28.47
CA GLU A 202 24.19 -26.07 29.70
C GLU A 202 25.67 -25.78 29.96
N ALA A 203 26.52 -25.84 28.93
CA ALA A 203 27.93 -25.49 29.02
C ALA A 203 28.16 -24.01 29.36
N PHE A 204 27.33 -23.10 28.85
CA PHE A 204 27.44 -21.68 29.19
C PHE A 204 27.14 -21.42 30.67
N ARG A 205 26.18 -22.13 31.26
CA ARG A 205 25.86 -21.99 32.70
C ARG A 205 27.02 -22.39 33.60
N SER A 206 27.85 -23.34 33.18
CA SER A 206 29.05 -23.74 33.92
C SER A 206 30.30 -22.92 33.57
N PHE A 207 30.30 -22.21 32.44
CA PHE A 207 31.37 -21.30 32.04
C PHE A 207 31.48 -20.10 33.01
N GLN A 208 32.69 -19.58 33.21
CA GLN A 208 32.97 -18.52 34.21
C GLN A 208 32.05 -17.31 34.08
N VAL A 209 31.79 -16.86 32.84
CA VAL A 209 30.89 -15.73 32.55
C VAL A 209 29.45 -16.04 32.93
N GLY A 210 28.92 -17.21 32.54
CA GLY A 210 27.54 -17.60 32.85
C GLY A 210 27.31 -17.85 34.34
N HIS A 211 28.29 -18.43 35.04
CA HIS A 211 28.25 -18.58 36.49
C HIS A 211 28.26 -17.22 37.20
N GLY A 212 29.13 -16.29 36.77
CA GLY A 212 29.20 -14.93 37.29
C GLY A 212 27.90 -14.16 37.11
N LEU A 213 27.32 -14.20 35.91
CA LEU A 213 26.03 -13.59 35.60
C LEU A 213 24.90 -14.17 36.47
N THR A 214 24.89 -15.49 36.68
CA THR A 214 23.90 -16.15 37.54
C THR A 214 24.02 -15.68 39.00
N ALA A 215 25.25 -15.52 39.50
CA ALA A 215 25.51 -15.01 40.83
C ALA A 215 25.09 -13.53 40.97
N GLU A 216 25.34 -12.69 39.97
CA GLU A 216 24.95 -11.28 39.96
C GLU A 216 23.43 -11.12 39.95
N ILE A 217 22.72 -11.86 39.09
CA ILE A 217 21.24 -11.88 39.05
C ILE A 217 20.65 -12.38 40.38
N ALA A 218 21.33 -13.29 41.08
CA ALA A 218 20.91 -13.78 42.38
C ALA A 218 21.08 -12.73 43.50
N THR A 219 21.89 -11.68 43.30
CA THR A 219 22.00 -10.59 44.28
C THR A 219 20.76 -9.69 44.21
N PRO A 220 20.02 -9.50 45.32
CA PRO A 220 18.82 -8.68 45.31
C PRO A 220 19.15 -7.20 45.08
N PHE A 221 18.41 -6.56 44.16
CA PHE A 221 18.58 -5.14 43.83
C PHE A 221 18.26 -4.23 45.02
N ASP A 222 19.24 -3.39 45.41
CA ASP A 222 19.08 -2.39 46.47
C ASP A 222 18.37 -1.13 45.97
N LYS A 223 17.08 -1.01 46.30
CA LYS A 223 16.24 0.12 45.92
C LYS A 223 16.74 1.46 46.46
N ASN A 224 17.52 1.48 47.54
CA ASN A 224 18.01 2.72 48.16
C ASN A 224 19.12 3.39 47.34
N LYS A 225 19.77 2.64 46.42
CA LYS A 225 20.78 3.16 45.49
C LYS A 225 20.18 3.77 44.22
N SER A 226 18.88 3.64 44.00
CA SER A 226 18.22 4.16 42.80
C SER A 226 17.92 5.66 42.94
N HIS A 227 18.25 6.45 41.93
CA HIS A 227 17.88 7.86 41.88
C HIS A 227 16.34 8.00 41.85
N PRO A 228 15.71 8.91 42.63
CA PRO A 228 14.24 9.05 42.69
C PRO A 228 13.57 9.35 41.34
N ALA A 229 14.32 9.93 40.39
CA ALA A 229 13.86 10.19 39.03
C ALA A 229 14.05 9.00 38.05
N ALA A 230 14.59 7.86 38.49
CA ALA A 230 14.86 6.70 37.63
C ALA A 230 13.58 5.95 37.20
N LEU A 231 12.48 6.13 37.93
CA LEU A 231 11.16 5.57 37.62
C LEU A 231 10.17 6.72 37.50
N THR A 232 9.87 7.15 36.28
CA THR A 232 8.80 8.14 36.07
C THR A 232 7.46 7.59 36.56
N THR A 233 6.73 8.38 37.33
CA THR A 233 5.38 8.04 37.78
C THR A 233 4.28 8.47 36.80
N LYS A 234 4.67 9.21 35.74
CA LYS A 234 3.74 9.71 34.72
C LYS A 234 3.89 8.92 33.44
N GLU A 235 2.75 8.56 32.85
CA GLU A 235 2.64 7.82 31.59
C GLU A 235 3.13 8.64 30.38
N TYR A 236 2.95 9.97 30.38
CA TYR A 236 3.35 10.87 29.29
C TYR A 236 4.36 11.91 29.77
N GLY A 237 5.35 12.22 28.92
CA GLY A 237 6.46 13.12 29.26
C GLY A 237 6.12 14.61 29.35
N ILE A 238 5.04 15.06 28.72
CA ILE A 238 4.62 16.48 28.69
C ILE A 238 3.19 16.67 29.19
N SER A 239 2.81 17.92 29.46
CA SER A 239 1.46 18.24 29.95
C SER A 239 0.38 17.99 28.89
N LYS A 240 -0.87 17.76 29.34
CA LYS A 240 -2.03 17.56 28.43
C LYS A 240 -2.24 18.73 27.46
N LYS A 241 -1.95 19.97 27.90
CA LYS A 241 -2.07 21.18 27.07
C LYS A 241 -1.03 21.21 25.95
N GLU A 242 0.21 20.81 26.26
CA GLU A 242 1.30 20.74 25.27
C GLU A 242 1.11 19.58 24.29
N LEU A 243 0.64 18.41 24.76
CA LEU A 243 0.25 17.31 23.87
C LEU A 243 -0.76 17.78 22.83
N MET A 244 -1.79 18.49 23.28
CA MET A 244 -2.82 19.03 22.40
C MET A 244 -2.24 20.04 21.41
N LYS A 245 -1.37 20.95 21.86
CA LYS A 245 -0.69 21.93 21.00
C LYS A 245 0.18 21.25 19.93
N ALA A 246 0.99 20.27 20.32
CA ALA A 246 1.87 19.53 19.43
C ALA A 246 1.11 18.69 18.39
N CYS A 247 0.04 18.00 18.82
CA CYS A 247 -0.79 17.25 17.88
C CYS A 247 -1.57 18.16 16.92
N THR A 248 -1.96 19.36 17.37
CA THR A 248 -2.61 20.38 16.53
C THR A 248 -1.64 20.94 15.48
N SER A 249 -0.42 21.32 15.87
CA SER A 249 0.58 21.83 14.93
C SER A 249 0.95 20.77 13.88
N ARG A 250 1.08 19.51 14.29
CA ARG A 250 1.30 18.38 13.39
C ARG A 250 0.18 18.24 12.36
N GLU A 251 -1.08 18.27 12.79
CA GLU A 251 -2.20 18.10 11.84
C GLU A 251 -2.31 19.28 10.87
N LEU A 252 -2.08 20.52 11.31
CA LEU A 252 -2.02 21.69 10.42
C LEU A 252 -0.91 21.55 9.36
N LEU A 253 0.26 21.06 9.75
CA LEU A 253 1.35 20.77 8.82
C LEU A 253 0.96 19.71 7.79
N LEU A 254 0.29 18.63 8.22
CA LEU A 254 -0.17 17.56 7.34
C LEU A 254 -1.25 18.05 6.36
N ILE A 255 -2.18 18.90 6.80
CA ILE A 255 -3.18 19.51 5.93
C ILE A 255 -2.49 20.40 4.87
N LYS A 256 -1.50 21.20 5.26
CA LYS A 256 -0.73 22.04 4.32
C LYS A 256 0.03 21.21 3.29
N ARG A 257 0.73 20.16 3.72
CA ARG A 257 1.51 19.26 2.86
C ARG A 257 0.63 18.42 1.94
N ASN A 258 -0.59 18.06 2.37
CA ASN A 258 -1.56 17.33 1.55
C ASN A 258 -2.67 18.25 0.98
N SER A 259 -2.34 19.51 0.73
CA SER A 259 -3.30 20.52 0.25
C SER A 259 -3.94 20.13 -1.08
N PHE A 260 -3.22 19.42 -1.96
CA PHE A 260 -3.74 18.92 -3.23
C PHE A 260 -5.05 18.13 -3.07
N VAL A 261 -5.12 17.21 -2.10
CA VAL A 261 -6.33 16.38 -1.87
C VAL A 261 -7.52 17.25 -1.44
N TYR A 262 -7.29 18.24 -0.58
CA TYR A 262 -8.34 19.16 -0.12
C TYR A 262 -8.78 20.13 -1.22
N ILE A 263 -7.84 20.67 -2.01
CA ILE A 263 -8.13 21.52 -3.18
C ILE A 263 -8.96 20.74 -4.20
N PHE A 264 -8.57 19.50 -4.50
CA PHE A 264 -9.30 18.65 -5.44
C PHE A 264 -10.72 18.33 -4.94
N LYS A 265 -10.89 18.05 -3.64
CA LYS A 265 -12.22 17.89 -3.02
C LYS A 265 -13.08 19.15 -3.15
N LEU A 266 -12.51 20.33 -2.89
CA LEU A 266 -13.20 21.61 -3.02
C LEU A 266 -13.65 21.84 -4.47
N LEU A 267 -12.73 21.70 -5.44
CA LEU A 267 -13.04 21.83 -6.88
C LEU A 267 -14.15 20.87 -7.31
N ARG A 268 -14.10 19.62 -6.86
CA ARG A 268 -15.15 18.62 -7.11
C ARG A 268 -16.50 19.06 -6.55
N LEU A 269 -16.55 19.50 -5.30
CA LEU A 269 -17.79 19.94 -4.66
C LEU A 269 -18.36 21.19 -5.34
N SER A 270 -17.50 22.15 -5.73
CA SER A 270 -17.90 23.32 -6.52
C SER A 270 -18.43 22.93 -7.90
N LEU A 271 -17.83 21.95 -8.58
CA LEU A 271 -18.36 21.44 -9.85
C LEU A 271 -19.76 20.83 -9.67
N MET A 272 -19.97 20.04 -8.62
CA MET A 272 -21.29 19.49 -8.30
C MET A 272 -22.31 20.59 -7.95
N ALA A 273 -21.88 21.64 -7.27
CA ALA A 273 -22.71 22.82 -7.00
C ALA A 273 -23.14 23.53 -8.28
N VAL A 274 -22.23 23.71 -9.25
CA VAL A 274 -22.56 24.31 -10.56
C VAL A 274 -23.55 23.43 -11.33
N ILE A 275 -23.35 22.11 -11.33
CA ILE A 275 -24.28 21.18 -11.99
C ILE A 275 -25.66 21.24 -11.32
N ALA A 276 -25.72 21.22 -9.99
CA ALA A 276 -26.98 21.36 -9.25
C ALA A 276 -27.67 22.71 -9.53
N MET A 277 -26.91 23.80 -9.53
CA MET A 277 -27.40 25.15 -9.84
C MET A 277 -28.00 25.23 -11.25
N THR A 278 -27.32 24.68 -12.26
CA THR A 278 -27.79 24.71 -13.65
C THR A 278 -28.94 23.75 -13.92
N LEU A 279 -29.07 22.70 -13.11
CA LEU A 279 -30.20 21.77 -13.16
C LEU A 279 -31.47 22.40 -12.58
N PHE A 280 -31.37 22.98 -11.38
CA PHE A 280 -32.47 23.63 -10.66
C PHE A 280 -32.49 25.14 -10.90
N LEU A 281 -32.18 25.59 -12.11
CA LEU A 281 -31.97 27.00 -12.40
C LEU A 281 -33.24 27.82 -12.15
N ARG A 282 -33.10 28.93 -11.40
CA ARG A 282 -34.21 29.79 -10.94
C ARG A 282 -35.27 30.11 -11.99
N VAL A 283 -34.88 30.28 -13.26
CA VAL A 283 -35.81 30.62 -14.36
C VAL A 283 -36.91 29.57 -14.56
N LYS A 284 -36.65 28.30 -14.22
CA LYS A 284 -37.61 27.18 -14.34
C LYS A 284 -38.26 26.79 -13.01
N MET A 285 -37.94 27.48 -11.91
CA MET A 285 -38.37 27.15 -10.56
C MET A 285 -39.42 28.16 -10.09
N HIS A 286 -40.70 27.80 -10.20
CA HIS A 286 -41.83 28.66 -9.83
C HIS A 286 -42.37 28.34 -8.43
N HIS A 287 -42.97 29.33 -7.75
CA HIS A 287 -43.53 29.17 -6.39
C HIS A 287 -45.07 29.08 -6.40
N ARG A 288 -45.64 28.43 -7.43
CA ARG A 288 -47.08 28.55 -7.73
C ARG A 288 -47.89 27.28 -7.47
N SER A 289 -47.26 26.12 -7.49
CA SER A 289 -47.97 24.84 -7.36
C SER A 289 -47.32 23.90 -6.34
N LEU A 290 -48.12 22.95 -5.85
CA LEU A 290 -47.63 21.83 -5.04
C LEU A 290 -46.54 21.04 -5.79
N SER A 291 -46.66 20.90 -7.11
CA SER A 291 -45.68 20.20 -7.94
C SER A 291 -44.34 20.91 -8.00
N ASP A 292 -44.33 22.25 -8.00
CA ASP A 292 -43.08 23.02 -7.95
C ASP A 292 -42.43 22.92 -6.56
N GLY A 293 -43.24 22.93 -5.49
CA GLY A 293 -42.77 22.70 -4.12
C GLY A 293 -42.02 21.38 -3.96
N ARG A 294 -42.46 20.31 -4.64
CA ARG A 294 -41.74 19.02 -4.64
C ARG A 294 -40.36 19.11 -5.31
N VAL A 295 -40.21 19.91 -6.38
CA VAL A 295 -38.91 20.11 -7.04
C VAL A 295 -37.95 20.90 -6.14
N PHE A 296 -38.44 21.95 -5.46
CA PHE A 296 -37.65 22.68 -4.46
C PHE A 296 -37.21 21.79 -3.29
N ALA A 297 -38.12 20.94 -2.78
CA ALA A 297 -37.77 19.96 -1.75
C ALA A 297 -36.69 18.99 -2.24
N GLY A 298 -36.80 18.51 -3.49
CA GLY A 298 -35.79 17.67 -4.13
C GLY A 298 -34.40 18.34 -4.20
N ALA A 299 -34.34 19.63 -4.55
CA ALA A 299 -33.09 20.40 -4.56
C ALA A 299 -32.46 20.54 -3.17
N LEU A 300 -33.26 20.81 -2.13
CA LEU A 300 -32.80 20.91 -0.74
C LEU A 300 -32.31 19.56 -0.21
N ILE A 301 -33.04 18.48 -0.49
CA ILE A 301 -32.65 17.12 -0.10
C ILE A 301 -31.37 16.71 -0.82
N TYR A 302 -31.21 17.05 -2.10
CA TYR A 302 -29.99 16.81 -2.85
C TYR A 302 -28.78 17.52 -2.23
N ALA A 303 -28.94 18.75 -1.74
CA ALA A 303 -27.88 19.48 -1.04
C ALA A 303 -27.42 18.74 0.23
N VAL A 304 -28.36 18.33 1.10
CA VAL A 304 -28.06 17.53 2.30
C VAL A 304 -27.35 16.23 1.94
N THR A 305 -27.88 15.53 0.93
CA THR A 305 -27.34 14.26 0.42
C THR A 305 -25.91 14.42 -0.07
N THR A 306 -25.62 15.45 -0.87
CA THR A 306 -24.29 15.73 -1.43
C THR A 306 -23.27 15.97 -0.32
N VAL A 307 -23.66 16.70 0.72
CA VAL A 307 -22.82 16.97 1.89
C VAL A 307 -22.59 15.70 2.72
N LEU A 308 -23.61 14.87 2.94
CA LEU A 308 -23.50 13.59 3.61
C LEU A 308 -22.51 12.64 2.90
N PHE A 309 -22.64 12.50 1.57
CA PHE A 309 -21.70 11.72 0.76
C PHE A 309 -20.26 12.23 0.83
N ASN A 310 -20.05 13.53 1.02
CA ASN A 310 -18.70 14.09 1.16
C ASN A 310 -17.98 13.58 2.42
N GLY A 311 -18.72 13.32 3.49
CA GLY A 311 -18.18 12.77 4.74
C GLY A 311 -17.55 11.38 4.61
N MET A 312 -18.00 10.56 3.65
CA MET A 312 -17.49 9.18 3.44
C MET A 312 -15.98 9.13 3.17
N ALA A 313 -15.41 10.21 2.62
CA ALA A 313 -13.98 10.30 2.36
C ALA A 313 -13.12 10.25 3.65
N GLU A 314 -13.72 10.48 4.83
CA GLU A 314 -13.03 10.35 6.12
C GLU A 314 -12.65 8.90 6.46
N ILE A 315 -13.36 7.90 5.94
CA ILE A 315 -13.05 6.47 6.19
C ILE A 315 -11.63 6.17 5.71
N ALA A 316 -11.35 6.47 4.44
CA ALA A 316 -10.07 6.17 3.82
C ALA A 316 -8.92 6.97 4.45
N LEU A 317 -9.15 8.25 4.77
CA LEU A 317 -8.17 9.11 5.43
C LEU A 317 -7.83 8.66 6.85
N THR A 318 -8.82 8.11 7.58
CA THR A 318 -8.62 7.61 8.94
C THR A 318 -7.80 6.32 8.92
N ILE A 319 -8.18 5.35 8.09
CA ILE A 319 -7.53 4.03 8.03
C ILE A 319 -6.06 4.14 7.62
N GLN A 320 -5.74 5.02 6.67
CA GLN A 320 -4.35 5.25 6.25
C GLN A 320 -3.45 5.74 7.39
N LYS A 321 -3.98 6.53 8.33
CA LYS A 321 -3.22 7.04 9.48
C LYS A 321 -3.12 6.04 10.64
N LEU A 322 -3.97 5.01 10.67
CA LEU A 322 -4.04 4.05 11.79
C LEU A 322 -2.71 3.32 12.07
N PRO A 323 -1.94 2.82 11.09
CA PRO A 323 -0.68 2.11 11.39
C PRO A 323 0.32 2.98 12.16
N VAL A 324 0.52 4.23 11.74
CA VAL A 324 1.41 5.19 12.41
C VAL A 324 0.84 5.58 13.78
N PHE A 325 -0.48 5.77 13.88
CA PHE A 325 -1.16 6.06 15.14
C PHE A 325 -0.96 4.92 16.15
N TYR A 326 -1.16 3.66 15.77
CA TYR A 326 -0.98 2.51 16.66
C TYR A 326 0.46 2.38 17.13
N LYS A 327 1.43 2.58 16.22
CA LYS A 327 2.85 2.64 16.59
C LYS A 327 3.08 3.69 17.69
N GLN A 328 2.73 4.94 17.43
CA GLN A 328 2.99 6.06 18.35
C GLN A 328 2.22 5.94 19.68
N ARG A 329 0.97 5.48 19.64
CA ARG A 329 0.16 5.22 20.84
C ARG A 329 0.79 4.12 21.71
N ASN A 330 1.25 3.03 21.11
CA ASN A 330 1.87 1.93 21.84
C ASN A 330 3.22 2.33 22.47
N PHE A 331 3.92 3.32 21.89
CA PHE A 331 5.10 3.96 22.47
C PHE A 331 4.78 5.11 23.44
N PHE A 332 3.52 5.29 23.82
CA PHE A 332 3.08 6.36 24.75
C PHE A 332 3.45 7.78 24.31
N PHE A 333 3.52 8.05 22.99
CA PHE A 333 3.75 9.42 22.49
C PHE A 333 2.60 10.35 22.87
N TYR A 334 1.36 9.87 22.69
CA TYR A 334 0.15 10.59 23.04
C TYR A 334 -1.04 9.62 23.18
N PRO A 335 -2.03 9.95 24.01
CA PRO A 335 -3.26 9.18 24.13
C PRO A 335 -4.21 9.40 22.94
N GLY A 336 -5.21 8.53 22.78
CA GLY A 336 -6.17 8.59 21.66
C GLY A 336 -6.93 9.93 21.53
N TRP A 337 -7.25 10.60 22.64
CA TRP A 337 -7.94 11.90 22.61
C TRP A 337 -7.07 13.03 22.07
N ALA A 338 -5.76 13.01 22.37
CA ALA A 338 -4.81 14.01 21.91
C ALA A 338 -4.55 13.89 20.41
N TYR A 339 -4.84 12.73 19.82
CA TYR A 339 -4.86 12.52 18.37
C TYR A 339 -6.17 12.95 17.72
N ALA A 340 -7.31 12.50 18.26
CA ALA A 340 -8.60 12.62 17.60
C ALA A 340 -9.21 14.03 17.67
N LEU A 341 -9.02 14.75 18.79
CA LEU A 341 -9.55 16.11 18.94
C LEU A 341 -8.91 17.13 17.99
N PRO A 342 -7.57 17.21 17.84
CA PRO A 342 -6.98 18.13 16.87
C PRO A 342 -7.38 17.79 15.45
N LEU A 343 -7.48 16.50 15.12
CA LEU A 343 -7.95 16.03 13.82
C LEU A 343 -9.37 16.53 13.50
N TRP A 344 -10.25 16.58 14.49
CA TRP A 344 -11.60 17.13 14.33
C TRP A 344 -11.58 18.66 14.22
N ILE A 345 -10.95 19.35 15.18
CA ILE A 345 -10.99 20.82 15.29
C ILE A 345 -10.36 21.50 14.06
N THR A 346 -9.22 21.00 13.60
CA THR A 346 -8.49 21.59 12.45
C THR A 346 -9.23 21.44 11.12
N LYS A 347 -10.22 20.54 11.01
CA LYS A 347 -11.04 20.35 9.81
C LYS A 347 -12.27 21.26 9.74
N ILE A 348 -12.65 21.91 10.84
CA ILE A 348 -13.80 22.84 10.85
C ILE A 348 -13.60 23.99 9.85
N PRO A 349 -12.45 24.69 9.81
CA PRO A 349 -12.20 25.73 8.81
C PRO A 349 -12.31 25.23 7.36
N VAL A 350 -11.79 24.03 7.07
CA VAL A 350 -11.88 23.43 5.73
C VAL A 350 -13.35 23.19 5.35
N SER A 351 -14.15 22.69 6.29
CA SER A 351 -15.58 22.44 6.07
C SER A 351 -16.38 23.73 5.86
N ILE A 352 -16.00 24.83 6.53
CA ILE A 352 -16.59 26.16 6.32
C ILE A 352 -16.37 26.61 4.87
N VAL A 353 -15.15 26.43 4.33
CA VAL A 353 -14.83 26.78 2.94
C VAL A 353 -15.60 25.90 1.96
N GLU A 354 -15.63 24.58 2.18
CA GLU A 354 -16.35 23.62 1.33
C GLU A 354 -17.86 23.92 1.24
N VAL A 355 -18.52 24.02 2.40
CA VAL A 355 -19.95 24.30 2.47
C VAL A 355 -20.26 25.72 2.02
N GLY A 356 -19.38 26.68 2.31
CA GLY A 356 -19.52 28.07 1.90
C GLY A 356 -19.54 28.20 0.38
N ALA A 357 -18.57 27.57 -0.30
CA ALA A 357 -18.52 27.56 -1.76
C ALA A 357 -19.76 26.89 -2.38
N PHE A 358 -20.19 25.74 -1.84
CA PHE A 358 -21.39 25.05 -2.31
C PHE A 358 -22.66 25.91 -2.12
N THR A 359 -22.82 26.52 -0.96
CA THR A 359 -23.99 27.31 -0.59
C THR A 359 -24.09 28.61 -1.41
N ILE A 360 -22.98 29.33 -1.59
CA ILE A 360 -22.94 30.57 -2.38
C ILE A 360 -23.38 30.31 -3.84
N LEU A 361 -22.88 29.24 -4.43
CA LEU A 361 -23.21 28.87 -5.82
C LEU A 361 -24.67 28.42 -5.97
N THR A 362 -25.16 27.60 -5.04
CA THR A 362 -26.48 26.96 -5.19
C THR A 362 -27.62 27.84 -4.71
N TYR A 363 -27.47 28.58 -3.61
CA TYR A 363 -28.62 29.17 -2.93
C TYR A 363 -29.39 30.17 -3.81
N TYR A 364 -28.66 31.16 -4.34
CA TYR A 364 -29.23 32.20 -5.19
C TYR A 364 -29.49 31.71 -6.63
N GLY A 365 -28.66 30.80 -7.14
CA GLY A 365 -28.81 30.29 -8.50
C GLY A 365 -30.02 29.35 -8.66
N ILE A 366 -30.40 28.62 -7.61
CA ILE A 366 -31.61 27.79 -7.58
C ILE A 366 -32.87 28.64 -7.38
N GLY A 367 -32.75 29.75 -6.65
CA GLY A 367 -33.84 30.69 -6.42
C GLY A 367 -34.65 30.42 -5.16
N PHE A 368 -33.98 29.99 -4.09
CA PHE A 368 -34.55 30.01 -2.73
C PHE A 368 -34.85 31.44 -2.27
N ASP A 369 -35.58 31.60 -1.16
CA ASP A 369 -35.98 32.92 -0.66
C ASP A 369 -34.77 33.86 -0.46
N PRO A 370 -34.78 35.09 -1.00
CA PRO A 370 -33.58 35.93 -1.15
C PRO A 370 -33.03 36.53 0.17
N ASN A 371 -33.62 36.22 1.33
CA ASN A 371 -33.22 36.82 2.61
C ASN A 371 -31.83 36.35 3.09
N PHE A 372 -30.82 37.21 2.90
CA PHE A 372 -29.42 36.95 3.28
C PHE A 372 -29.23 36.71 4.79
N GLY A 373 -29.75 37.60 5.64
CA GLY A 373 -29.45 37.56 7.08
C GLY A 373 -30.09 36.37 7.79
N ARG A 374 -31.37 36.09 7.53
CA ARG A 374 -32.12 35.08 8.28
C ARG A 374 -32.17 33.72 7.62
N LEU A 375 -32.24 33.60 6.29
CA LEU A 375 -32.50 32.30 5.64
C LEU A 375 -31.23 31.69 5.06
N PHE A 376 -30.38 32.48 4.42
CA PHE A 376 -29.09 32.01 3.91
C PHE A 376 -28.15 31.55 5.03
N ILE A 377 -27.95 32.35 6.09
CA ILE A 377 -27.08 31.97 7.22
C ILE A 377 -27.60 30.70 7.90
N LYS A 378 -28.92 30.57 8.06
CA LYS A 378 -29.55 29.39 8.66
C LYS A 378 -29.36 28.14 7.81
N TYR A 379 -29.51 28.26 6.49
CA TYR A 379 -29.24 27.18 5.55
C TYR A 379 -27.76 26.74 5.57
N PHE A 380 -26.84 27.71 5.52
CA PHE A 380 -25.40 27.47 5.61
C PHE A 380 -25.02 26.73 6.91
N LEU A 381 -25.52 27.18 8.05
CA LEU A 381 -25.23 26.56 9.35
C LEU A 381 -25.74 25.11 9.41
N LEU A 382 -26.92 24.81 8.85
CA LEU A 382 -27.44 23.45 8.81
C LEU A 382 -26.57 22.52 7.96
N LEU A 383 -26.15 22.97 6.77
CA LEU A 383 -25.21 22.19 5.94
C LEU A 383 -23.84 22.04 6.61
N LEU A 384 -23.37 23.04 7.36
CA LEU A 384 -22.12 22.97 8.11
C LEU A 384 -22.20 21.97 9.29
N PHE A 385 -23.32 21.89 9.99
CA PHE A 385 -23.48 20.87 11.03
C PHE A 385 -23.68 19.48 10.43
N GLU A 386 -24.36 19.36 9.29
CA GLU A 386 -24.52 18.09 8.60
C GLU A 386 -23.17 17.54 8.11
N ILE A 387 -22.32 18.36 7.48
CA ILE A 387 -20.99 17.88 7.02
C ILE A 387 -20.13 17.41 8.20
N GLN A 388 -20.24 18.08 9.35
CA GLN A 388 -19.52 17.71 10.57
C GLN A 388 -20.05 16.42 11.18
N ALA A 389 -21.38 16.25 11.21
CA ALA A 389 -22.03 15.03 11.69
C ALA A 389 -21.70 13.83 10.78
N ALA A 390 -21.77 14.01 9.47
CA ALA A 390 -21.37 12.99 8.49
C ALA A 390 -19.89 12.60 8.69
N SER A 391 -19.00 13.59 8.76
CA SER A 391 -17.57 13.36 8.93
C SER A 391 -17.23 12.64 10.24
N SER A 392 -17.94 12.92 11.34
CA SER A 392 -17.72 12.25 12.63
C SER A 392 -18.21 10.80 12.63
N VAL A 393 -19.36 10.50 12.02
CA VAL A 393 -19.85 9.12 11.83
C VAL A 393 -18.87 8.29 11.00
N PHE A 394 -18.43 8.81 9.85
CA PHE A 394 -17.54 8.07 8.96
C PHE A 394 -16.12 7.93 9.52
N ARG A 395 -15.66 8.88 10.33
CA ARG A 395 -14.42 8.73 11.12
C ARG A 395 -14.55 7.62 12.16
N LEU A 396 -15.66 7.56 12.88
CA LEU A 396 -15.93 6.48 13.84
C LEU A 396 -15.92 5.11 13.15
N ILE A 397 -16.57 5.01 11.99
CA ILE A 397 -16.59 3.77 11.20
C ILE A 397 -15.18 3.39 10.74
N GLY A 398 -14.36 4.35 10.31
CA GLY A 398 -12.95 4.11 9.98
C GLY A 398 -12.15 3.60 11.20
N ALA A 399 -12.33 4.22 12.36
CA ALA A 399 -11.63 3.87 13.61
C ALA A 399 -12.04 2.48 14.14
N VAL A 400 -13.31 2.10 14.04
CA VAL A 400 -13.82 0.79 14.47
C VAL A 400 -13.49 -0.30 13.44
N GLY A 401 -13.70 0.03 12.16
CA GLY A 401 -13.55 -0.89 11.04
C GLY A 401 -12.11 -1.33 10.80
N ARG A 402 -11.11 -0.44 11.00
CA ARG A 402 -9.65 -0.69 10.95
C ARG A 402 -9.07 -1.27 9.66
N ASN A 403 -9.90 -1.83 8.80
CA ASN A 403 -9.61 -2.38 7.47
C ASN A 403 -10.55 -1.72 6.47
N MET A 404 -10.03 -1.40 5.28
CA MET A 404 -10.78 -0.67 4.25
C MET A 404 -12.06 -1.39 3.79
N VAL A 405 -11.98 -2.70 3.56
CA VAL A 405 -13.13 -3.49 3.04
C VAL A 405 -14.25 -3.52 4.07
N ILE A 406 -13.91 -3.77 5.33
CA ILE A 406 -14.85 -3.81 6.45
C ILE A 406 -15.48 -2.43 6.67
N ALA A 407 -14.65 -1.39 6.76
CA ALA A 407 -15.12 -0.03 7.03
C ALA A 407 -16.00 0.53 5.90
N ASN A 408 -15.66 0.29 4.63
CA ASN A 408 -16.51 0.68 3.50
C ASN A 408 -17.85 -0.05 3.55
N THR A 409 -17.84 -1.35 3.85
CA THR A 409 -19.06 -2.17 3.94
C THR A 409 -20.02 -1.65 5.02
N PHE A 410 -19.51 -1.36 6.23
CA PHE A 410 -20.32 -0.74 7.28
C PHE A 410 -20.67 0.72 6.98
N GLY A 411 -19.79 1.47 6.31
CA GLY A 411 -20.03 2.84 5.88
C GLY A 411 -21.25 2.96 4.96
N PHE A 412 -21.32 2.12 3.92
CA PHE A 412 -22.48 2.09 3.02
C PHE A 412 -23.75 1.55 3.67
N LEU A 413 -23.64 0.63 4.64
CA LEU A 413 -24.80 0.19 5.45
C LEU A 413 -25.40 1.36 6.23
N VAL A 414 -24.56 2.10 6.96
CA VAL A 414 -25.00 3.25 7.75
C VAL A 414 -25.57 4.32 6.83
N LEU A 415 -24.94 4.57 5.69
CA LEU A 415 -25.42 5.53 4.70
C LEU A 415 -26.79 5.12 4.13
N LEU A 416 -26.99 3.85 3.79
CA LEU A 416 -28.28 3.32 3.36
C LEU A 416 -29.35 3.53 4.43
N LEU A 417 -29.06 3.20 5.70
CA LEU A 417 -30.01 3.35 6.80
C LEU A 417 -30.38 4.82 7.03
N VAL A 418 -29.36 5.70 7.09
CA VAL A 418 -29.53 7.15 7.27
C VAL A 418 -30.36 7.74 6.13
N PHE A 419 -30.10 7.32 4.90
CA PHE A 419 -30.77 7.82 3.70
C PHE A 419 -32.20 7.28 3.56
N ALA A 420 -32.39 5.97 3.67
CA ALA A 420 -33.69 5.33 3.50
C ALA A 420 -34.69 5.71 4.60
N LEU A 421 -34.22 5.87 5.84
CA LEU A 421 -35.04 6.27 6.99
C LEU A 421 -35.06 7.78 7.23
N SER A 422 -34.54 8.61 6.32
CA SER A 422 -34.54 10.08 6.49
C SER A 422 -35.91 10.73 6.33
N GLY A 423 -36.88 10.03 5.74
CA GLY A 423 -38.17 10.58 5.30
C GLY A 423 -38.25 10.84 3.80
N PHE A 424 -37.12 10.81 3.08
CA PHE A 424 -37.07 11.05 1.64
C PHE A 424 -37.45 9.82 0.79
N VAL A 425 -36.82 8.67 1.07
CA VAL A 425 -37.07 7.42 0.31
C VAL A 425 -38.37 6.76 0.78
N ILE A 426 -38.56 6.69 2.10
CA ILE A 426 -39.79 6.22 2.73
C ILE A 426 -40.37 7.40 3.49
N SER A 427 -41.60 7.79 3.17
CA SER A 427 -42.33 8.78 3.96
C SER A 427 -42.48 8.33 5.41
N ARG A 428 -42.31 9.25 6.37
CA ARG A 428 -42.38 8.95 7.82
C ARG A 428 -43.60 8.12 8.23
N VAL A 429 -44.75 8.40 7.64
CA VAL A 429 -46.03 7.71 7.93
C VAL A 429 -46.01 6.24 7.45
N SER A 430 -45.21 5.94 6.44
CA SER A 430 -45.08 4.60 5.84
C SER A 430 -43.97 3.76 6.49
N ILE A 431 -43.13 4.37 7.35
CA ILE A 431 -42.13 3.65 8.13
C ILE A 431 -42.85 2.76 9.15
N LYS A 432 -42.51 1.47 9.16
CA LYS A 432 -43.10 0.50 10.08
C LYS A 432 -42.76 0.86 11.53
N LYS A 433 -43.67 0.55 12.46
CA LYS A 433 -43.53 0.89 13.89
C LYS A 433 -42.22 0.36 14.51
N TRP A 434 -41.72 -0.79 14.08
CA TRP A 434 -40.47 -1.37 14.57
C TRP A 434 -39.20 -0.75 13.96
N TRP A 435 -39.30 0.06 12.89
CA TRP A 435 -38.18 0.79 12.27
C TRP A 435 -38.17 2.29 12.57
N ILE A 436 -39.19 2.81 13.26
CA ILE A 436 -39.33 4.25 13.54
C ILE A 436 -38.17 4.81 14.38
N TRP A 437 -37.51 3.99 15.21
CA TRP A 437 -36.35 4.41 15.97
C TRP A 437 -35.18 4.82 15.05
N GLY A 438 -35.02 4.14 13.90
CA GLY A 438 -33.97 4.47 12.93
C GLY A 438 -34.19 5.82 12.25
N TYR A 439 -35.45 6.26 12.10
CA TYR A 439 -35.80 7.61 11.67
C TYR A 439 -35.27 8.67 12.66
N TYR A 440 -35.40 8.43 13.97
CA TYR A 440 -34.97 9.37 15.01
C TYR A 440 -33.47 9.35 15.35
N ILE A 441 -32.73 8.30 14.95
CA ILE A 441 -31.28 8.23 15.10
C ILE A 441 -30.54 8.86 13.89
N SER A 442 -31.21 8.99 12.74
CA SER A 442 -30.61 9.49 11.50
C SER A 442 -30.24 10.98 11.59
N PRO A 443 -28.96 11.38 11.40
CA PRO A 443 -28.56 12.79 11.32
C PRO A 443 -29.28 13.53 10.19
N MET A 444 -29.38 12.86 9.04
CA MET A 444 -30.00 13.38 7.82
C MET A 444 -31.47 13.75 8.02
N MET A 445 -32.21 13.01 8.86
CA MET A 445 -33.61 13.33 9.17
C MET A 445 -33.74 14.72 9.80
N TYR A 446 -32.88 15.04 10.76
CA TYR A 446 -32.88 16.33 11.45
C TYR A 446 -32.45 17.46 10.52
N ALA A 447 -31.41 17.23 9.71
CA ALA A 447 -30.95 18.20 8.72
C ALA A 447 -32.03 18.51 7.66
N GLN A 448 -32.68 17.47 7.10
CA GLN A 448 -33.75 17.64 6.12
C GLN A 448 -34.95 18.38 6.70
N ASN A 449 -35.47 17.96 7.86
CA ASN A 449 -36.62 18.61 8.49
C ASN A 449 -36.32 20.09 8.78
N ALA A 450 -35.13 20.39 9.31
CA ALA A 450 -34.75 21.76 9.62
C ALA A 450 -34.60 22.64 8.36
N ILE A 451 -34.01 22.11 7.28
CA ILE A 451 -33.84 22.85 6.03
C ILE A 451 -35.18 23.08 5.32
N LEU A 452 -36.03 22.05 5.24
CA LEU A 452 -37.34 22.15 4.59
C LEU A 452 -38.26 23.11 5.33
N VAL A 453 -38.32 23.04 6.67
CA VAL A 453 -39.12 23.98 7.49
C VAL A 453 -38.60 25.41 7.35
N ASN A 454 -37.27 25.60 7.25
CA ASN A 454 -36.69 26.93 7.07
C ASN A 454 -37.09 27.56 5.72
N GLU A 455 -37.14 26.77 4.63
CA GLU A 455 -37.50 27.28 3.30
C GLU A 455 -39.02 27.45 3.12
N PHE A 456 -39.82 26.43 3.42
CA PHE A 456 -41.27 26.46 3.13
C PHE A 456 -42.07 27.36 4.09
N ARG A 457 -41.45 27.91 5.13
CA ARG A 457 -42.03 28.95 6.01
C ARG A 457 -41.60 30.37 5.63
N SER A 458 -40.77 30.52 4.60
CA SER A 458 -40.28 31.80 4.10
C SER A 458 -41.39 32.64 3.47
N HIS A 459 -41.08 33.88 3.09
CA HIS A 459 -42.09 34.79 2.52
C HIS A 459 -42.59 34.30 1.15
N SER A 460 -41.73 33.62 0.39
CA SER A 460 -42.01 33.14 -0.96
C SER A 460 -43.07 32.02 -1.03
N TRP A 461 -43.38 31.35 0.09
CA TRP A 461 -44.33 30.21 0.15
C TRP A 461 -45.62 30.50 0.96
N ARG A 462 -45.84 31.75 1.38
CA ARG A 462 -46.97 32.15 2.26
C ARG A 462 -48.31 32.37 1.57
N HIS A 463 -48.42 32.10 0.27
CA HIS A 463 -49.68 32.20 -0.45
C HIS A 463 -50.65 31.10 0.03
N VAL A 464 -51.92 31.43 0.25
CA VAL A 464 -52.95 30.46 0.66
C VAL A 464 -53.34 29.62 -0.55
N SER A 465 -53.42 28.30 -0.37
CA SER A 465 -53.75 27.38 -1.45
C SER A 465 -55.24 27.49 -1.84
N PRO A 466 -55.61 27.41 -3.12
CA PRO A 466 -57.02 27.43 -3.54
C PRO A 466 -57.85 26.26 -2.98
N SER A 467 -57.19 25.17 -2.55
CA SER A 467 -57.80 23.92 -2.09
C SER A 467 -57.84 23.74 -0.57
N SER A 468 -57.19 24.61 0.21
CA SER A 468 -57.08 24.45 1.68
C SER A 468 -56.80 25.78 2.41
N ASP A 469 -57.29 25.92 3.65
CA ASP A 469 -57.07 27.11 4.53
C ASP A 469 -55.63 27.25 5.05
N ILE A 470 -54.68 26.47 4.55
CA ILE A 470 -53.28 26.47 4.97
C ILE A 470 -52.39 27.12 3.91
N THR A 471 -51.23 27.64 4.34
CA THR A 471 -50.24 28.17 3.40
C THR A 471 -49.71 27.09 2.46
N LEU A 472 -49.40 27.43 1.21
CA LEU A 472 -48.86 26.52 0.22
C LEU A 472 -47.62 25.78 0.73
N GLY A 473 -46.74 26.46 1.46
CA GLY A 473 -45.58 25.82 2.09
C GLY A 473 -45.91 24.79 3.17
N GLU A 474 -46.94 25.02 3.99
CA GLU A 474 -47.42 24.01 4.96
C GLU A 474 -48.09 22.82 4.25
N GLU A 475 -48.79 23.07 3.16
CA GLU A 475 -49.41 22.02 2.32
C GLU A 475 -48.33 21.14 1.68
N VAL A 476 -47.25 21.73 1.16
CA VAL A 476 -46.09 20.98 0.63
C VAL A 476 -45.44 20.11 1.71
N LEU A 477 -45.16 20.66 2.89
CA LEU A 477 -44.56 19.90 4.01
C LEU A 477 -45.44 18.73 4.45
N LYS A 478 -46.76 18.93 4.58
CA LYS A 478 -47.71 17.86 4.91
C LYS A 478 -47.77 16.80 3.82
N SER A 479 -47.78 17.20 2.55
CA SER A 479 -47.86 16.27 1.41
C SER A 479 -46.64 15.34 1.32
N LEU A 480 -45.47 15.79 1.79
CA LEU A 480 -44.23 15.02 1.83
C LEU A 480 -44.03 14.28 3.17
N GLY A 481 -44.93 14.45 4.15
CA GLY A 481 -44.86 13.79 5.45
C GLY A 481 -43.83 14.38 6.44
N TYR A 482 -43.37 15.62 6.23
CA TYR A 482 -42.43 16.33 7.10
C TYR A 482 -43.14 17.18 8.17
N PHE A 483 -42.41 17.57 9.22
CA PHE A 483 -42.96 18.42 10.27
C PHE A 483 -43.20 19.86 9.81
N THR A 484 -44.23 20.54 10.35
CA THR A 484 -44.63 21.90 9.96
C THR A 484 -44.26 22.99 10.97
N SER A 485 -43.88 22.61 12.19
CA SER A 485 -43.58 23.56 13.28
C SER A 485 -42.20 24.20 13.12
N ALA A 486 -42.12 25.53 13.26
CA ALA A 486 -40.89 26.30 13.14
C ALA A 486 -39.80 25.93 14.17
N GLY A 487 -40.19 25.31 15.30
CA GLY A 487 -39.24 24.84 16.33
C GLY A 487 -38.28 23.76 15.84
N TRP A 488 -38.64 23.01 14.78
CA TRP A 488 -37.82 21.95 14.20
C TRP A 488 -36.49 22.44 13.63
N TYR A 489 -36.35 23.73 13.32
CA TYR A 489 -35.07 24.33 12.96
C TYR A 489 -34.03 24.20 14.10
N TRP A 490 -34.40 24.62 15.31
CA TRP A 490 -33.49 24.60 16.46
C TRP A 490 -33.29 23.19 17.01
N ILE A 491 -34.33 22.36 16.95
CA ILE A 491 -34.22 20.93 17.28
C ILE A 491 -33.21 20.27 16.35
N GLY A 492 -33.24 20.57 15.05
CA GLY A 492 -32.29 20.03 14.08
C GLY A 492 -30.85 20.39 14.41
N ILE A 493 -30.56 21.66 14.71
CA ILE A 493 -29.22 22.10 15.12
C ILE A 493 -28.76 21.41 16.40
N GLY A 494 -29.61 21.41 17.44
CA GLY A 494 -29.28 20.79 18.72
C GLY A 494 -28.98 19.29 18.59
N ALA A 495 -29.78 18.57 17.80
CA ALA A 495 -29.59 17.15 17.54
C ALA A 495 -28.29 16.87 16.77
N LEU A 496 -28.01 17.63 15.71
CA LEU A 496 -26.76 17.49 14.94
C LEU A 496 -25.54 17.77 15.81
N LEU A 497 -25.56 18.82 16.63
CA LEU A 497 -24.47 19.14 17.55
C LEU A 497 -24.24 18.03 18.59
N GLY A 498 -25.32 17.50 19.17
CA GLY A 498 -25.26 16.35 20.09
C GLY A 498 -24.63 15.11 19.42
N MET A 499 -25.06 14.78 18.20
CA MET A 499 -24.51 13.66 17.43
C MET A 499 -23.02 13.85 17.09
N ILE A 500 -22.61 15.06 16.70
CA ILE A 500 -21.19 15.38 16.45
C ILE A 500 -20.34 15.07 17.68
N ILE A 501 -20.77 15.48 18.86
CA ILE A 501 -20.04 15.23 20.11
C ILE A 501 -19.99 13.73 20.40
N ILE A 502 -21.14 13.03 20.34
CA ILE A 502 -21.23 11.59 20.63
C ILE A 502 -20.30 10.79 19.72
N PHE A 503 -20.37 10.99 18.40
CA PHE A 503 -19.56 10.20 17.45
C PHE A 503 -18.06 10.48 17.58
N ASN A 504 -17.66 11.72 17.90
CA ASN A 504 -16.25 12.02 18.17
C ASN A 504 -15.77 11.40 19.49
N VAL A 505 -16.58 11.40 20.55
CA VAL A 505 -16.25 10.72 21.82
C VAL A 505 -16.10 9.22 21.61
N LEU A 506 -17.04 8.59 20.88
CA LEU A 506 -16.94 7.18 20.51
C LEU A 506 -15.70 6.89 19.66
N SER A 507 -15.30 7.82 18.78
CA SER A 507 -14.07 7.68 17.97
C SER A 507 -12.83 7.70 18.87
N VAL A 508 -12.79 8.58 19.87
CA VAL A 508 -11.72 8.61 20.88
C VAL A 508 -11.65 7.29 21.65
N ILE A 509 -12.79 6.75 22.08
CA ILE A 509 -12.86 5.46 22.79
C ILE A 509 -12.35 4.34 21.89
N ALA A 510 -12.83 4.26 20.64
CA ALA A 510 -12.41 3.26 19.68
C ALA A 510 -10.90 3.30 19.43
N LEU A 511 -10.32 4.49 19.22
CA LEU A 511 -8.88 4.67 19.03
C LEU A 511 -8.05 4.41 20.29
N THR A 512 -8.64 4.54 21.48
CA THR A 512 -7.95 4.27 22.74
C THR A 512 -7.86 2.76 23.02
N TYR A 513 -8.92 2.00 22.76
CA TYR A 513 -9.01 0.59 23.16
C TYR A 513 -8.81 -0.44 22.04
N LEU A 514 -9.06 -0.10 20.78
CA LEU A 514 -8.92 -1.06 19.68
C LEU A 514 -7.47 -1.15 19.18
N ASN A 515 -7.01 -2.36 18.88
CA ASN A 515 -5.70 -2.64 18.26
C ASN A 515 -5.86 -3.01 16.78
N SER A 516 -4.74 -3.13 16.05
CA SER A 516 -4.74 -3.59 14.64
C SER A 516 -5.42 -4.97 14.49
N LEU A 517 -6.08 -5.19 13.35
CA LEU A 517 -6.87 -6.41 13.08
C LEU A 517 -6.05 -7.66 12.75
N GLY A 518 -4.72 -7.58 12.72
CA GLY A 518 -3.83 -8.72 12.43
C GLY A 518 -2.67 -8.79 13.41
N LYS A 519 -2.31 -10.02 13.80
CA LYS A 519 -1.01 -10.33 14.40
C LYS A 519 -0.09 -10.80 13.27
N PRO A 520 1.15 -10.30 13.16
CA PRO A 520 2.10 -10.86 12.22
C PRO A 520 2.37 -12.32 12.60
N GLN A 521 2.08 -13.23 11.68
CA GLN A 521 2.36 -14.66 11.83
C GLN A 521 3.18 -15.09 10.62
N ALA A 522 4.42 -15.48 10.87
CA ALA A 522 5.26 -16.13 9.88
C ALA A 522 4.79 -17.57 9.69
N VAL A 523 4.82 -18.06 8.45
CA VAL A 523 4.63 -19.48 8.15
C VAL A 523 5.85 -20.22 8.70
N LEU A 524 5.66 -20.95 9.80
CA LEU A 524 6.66 -21.87 10.32
C LEU A 524 6.68 -23.12 9.43
N PRO A 525 7.86 -23.71 9.16
CA PRO A 525 7.92 -25.03 8.55
C PRO A 525 7.13 -26.04 9.40
N GLU A 526 6.38 -26.95 8.76
CA GLU A 526 5.86 -28.12 9.47
C GLU A 526 7.03 -28.87 10.12
N ASN A 527 6.86 -29.24 11.40
CA ASN A 527 7.90 -29.81 12.27
C ASN A 527 8.89 -30.69 11.50
N GLU A 528 10.17 -30.32 11.51
CA GLU A 528 11.25 -31.05 10.80
C GLU A 528 11.28 -32.55 11.15
N SER A 529 10.78 -32.93 12.32
CA SER A 529 10.63 -34.31 12.79
C SER A 529 9.72 -35.20 11.92
N GLU A 530 8.68 -34.65 11.30
CA GLU A 530 7.77 -35.40 10.40
C GLU A 530 8.25 -35.40 8.95
N ALA A 531 8.93 -34.34 8.51
CA ALA A 531 9.56 -34.28 7.18
C ALA A 531 10.72 -35.29 7.06
N LEU A 532 11.47 -35.53 8.15
CA LEU A 532 12.58 -36.47 8.19
C LEU A 532 12.14 -37.94 8.22
N THR A 533 10.98 -38.25 8.82
CA THR A 533 10.39 -39.61 8.75
C THR A 533 9.90 -39.93 7.33
N ALA A 534 9.46 -38.93 6.56
CA ALA A 534 9.13 -39.08 5.15
C ALA A 534 10.37 -39.17 4.23
N GLN A 535 11.51 -38.58 4.60
CA GLN A 535 12.77 -38.69 3.85
C GLN A 535 13.49 -40.03 4.07
N ASN A 536 13.51 -40.56 5.30
CA ASN A 536 14.13 -41.86 5.57
C ASN A 536 13.36 -43.04 4.92
N GLY A 537 12.08 -42.85 4.56
CA GLY A 537 11.29 -43.83 3.81
C GLY A 537 11.36 -43.71 2.28
N ARG A 538 12.08 -42.72 1.72
CA ARG A 538 12.12 -42.42 0.27
C ARG A 538 13.52 -42.47 -0.35
N ALA A 539 14.53 -42.95 0.38
CA ALA A 539 15.92 -42.98 -0.05
C ALA A 539 16.23 -43.94 -1.23
N ASP A 540 15.25 -44.66 -1.80
CA ASP A 540 15.49 -45.68 -2.84
C ASP A 540 14.77 -45.45 -4.19
N GLN A 541 14.30 -44.24 -4.48
CA GLN A 541 13.89 -43.89 -5.85
C GLN A 541 14.84 -42.85 -6.45
N LYS A 542 15.72 -43.30 -7.35
CA LYS A 542 16.43 -42.45 -8.33
C LYS A 542 15.40 -41.60 -9.08
N LYS A 543 15.05 -40.42 -8.55
CA LYS A 543 14.27 -39.42 -9.28
C LYS A 543 15.10 -39.00 -10.48
N ARG A 544 14.60 -39.25 -11.69
CA ARG A 544 15.15 -38.67 -12.92
C ARG A 544 15.08 -37.14 -12.79
N GLN A 545 16.22 -36.49 -12.63
CA GLN A 545 16.31 -35.04 -12.74
C GLN A 545 15.93 -34.63 -14.17
N VAL A 546 14.75 -34.03 -14.31
CA VAL A 546 14.29 -33.41 -15.56
C VAL A 546 15.01 -32.05 -15.69
N VAL A 547 16.04 -32.00 -16.51
CA VAL A 547 16.75 -30.77 -16.87
C VAL A 547 16.22 -30.31 -18.22
N LEU A 548 15.59 -29.13 -18.27
CA LEU A 548 15.22 -28.51 -19.53
C LEU A 548 16.48 -27.95 -20.21
N PRO A 549 16.71 -28.23 -21.50
CA PRO A 549 17.85 -27.67 -22.21
C PRO A 549 17.72 -26.14 -22.30
N PHE A 550 18.83 -25.44 -22.12
CA PHE A 550 18.94 -24.00 -22.38
C PHE A 550 20.27 -23.71 -23.09
N GLU A 551 20.31 -22.65 -23.89
CA GLU A 551 21.53 -22.19 -24.56
C GLU A 551 22.19 -21.08 -23.72
N PRO A 552 23.46 -21.24 -23.31
CA PRO A 552 24.17 -20.20 -22.58
C PRO A 552 24.45 -18.97 -23.46
N HIS A 553 24.10 -17.77 -22.99
CA HIS A 553 24.29 -16.52 -23.74
C HIS A 553 25.10 -15.49 -22.95
N SER A 554 26.02 -14.81 -23.63
CA SER A 554 26.74 -13.64 -23.11
C SER A 554 25.98 -12.35 -23.44
N ILE A 555 26.08 -11.37 -22.55
CA ILE A 555 25.60 -10.00 -22.82
C ILE A 555 26.80 -9.06 -22.84
N VAL A 556 26.92 -8.28 -23.90
CA VAL A 556 28.01 -7.32 -24.11
C VAL A 556 27.40 -5.95 -24.31
N PHE A 557 28.01 -4.94 -23.71
CA PHE A 557 27.58 -3.55 -23.82
C PHE A 557 28.78 -2.63 -23.96
N ASP A 558 28.69 -1.68 -24.88
CA ASP A 558 29.79 -0.78 -25.22
C ASP A 558 29.32 0.67 -25.27
N GLU A 559 30.08 1.54 -24.60
CA GLU A 559 29.86 2.98 -24.50
C GLU A 559 28.43 3.39 -24.08
N ILE A 560 27.83 2.64 -23.14
CA ILE A 560 26.47 2.91 -22.68
C ILE A 560 26.38 4.24 -21.93
N LYS A 561 25.53 5.14 -22.43
CA LYS A 561 25.17 6.39 -21.77
C LYS A 561 23.67 6.42 -21.50
N TYR A 562 23.31 6.97 -20.35
CA TYR A 562 21.91 7.16 -19.98
C TYR A 562 21.74 8.54 -19.35
N SER A 563 20.79 9.30 -19.88
CA SER A 563 20.46 10.64 -19.37
C SER A 563 18.95 10.81 -19.18
N VAL A 564 18.58 11.64 -18.22
CA VAL A 564 17.19 12.00 -17.92
C VAL A 564 17.02 13.51 -17.96
N ASP A 565 15.82 13.99 -18.28
CA ASP A 565 15.54 15.43 -18.28
C ASP A 565 15.75 16.02 -16.86
N MET A 566 16.33 17.22 -16.80
CA MET A 566 16.58 17.90 -15.53
C MET A 566 15.28 18.31 -14.84
N ARG A 567 15.21 18.07 -13.51
CA ARG A 567 14.05 18.48 -12.73
C ARG A 567 14.05 19.99 -12.52
N GLN A 568 12.85 20.58 -12.55
CA GLN A 568 12.64 22.00 -12.29
C GLN A 568 13.24 22.46 -10.94
N GLU A 569 13.17 21.63 -9.90
CA GLU A 569 13.76 21.92 -8.59
C GLU A 569 15.29 22.10 -8.65
N MET A 570 15.99 21.30 -9.46
CA MET A 570 17.45 21.39 -9.62
C MET A 570 17.87 22.55 -10.52
N ILE A 571 17.06 22.85 -11.54
CA ILE A 571 17.24 24.06 -12.37
C ILE A 571 17.12 25.31 -11.49
N HIS A 572 16.14 25.35 -10.58
CA HIS A 572 15.98 26.44 -9.60
C HIS A 572 17.13 26.53 -8.60
N GLN A 573 17.85 25.44 -8.34
CA GLN A 573 19.07 25.39 -7.53
C GLN A 573 20.34 25.74 -8.32
N GLY A 574 20.22 26.19 -9.58
CA GLY A 574 21.32 26.72 -10.37
C GLY A 574 21.94 25.76 -11.38
N ALA A 575 21.30 24.64 -11.69
CA ALA A 575 21.80 23.73 -12.72
C ALA A 575 21.57 24.29 -14.14
N THR A 576 22.63 24.29 -14.96
CA THR A 576 22.67 24.90 -16.30
C THR A 576 22.44 23.91 -17.45
N GLU A 577 22.53 22.61 -17.20
CA GLU A 577 22.34 21.57 -18.22
C GLU A 577 20.86 21.19 -18.36
N ASP A 578 20.41 20.86 -19.58
CA ASP A 578 19.04 20.40 -19.84
C ASP A 578 18.81 18.92 -19.43
N ARG A 579 19.89 18.13 -19.36
CA ARG A 579 19.84 16.69 -19.09
C ARG A 579 20.84 16.30 -18.01
N LEU A 580 20.43 15.43 -17.10
CA LEU A 580 21.31 14.83 -16.09
C LEU A 580 21.89 13.51 -16.63
N PRO A 581 23.21 13.43 -16.91
CA PRO A 581 23.85 12.17 -17.24
C PRO A 581 23.97 11.29 -15.98
N LEU A 582 23.37 10.11 -16.02
CA LEU A 582 23.44 9.11 -14.94
C LEU A 582 24.45 8.00 -15.24
N LEU A 583 24.73 7.71 -16.52
CA LEU A 583 25.78 6.80 -16.99
C LEU A 583 26.60 7.49 -18.08
N LYS A 584 27.93 7.41 -18.00
CA LYS A 584 28.87 8.17 -18.85
C LYS A 584 29.81 7.26 -19.67
N GLY A 585 29.26 6.42 -20.55
CA GLY A 585 30.06 5.59 -21.46
C GLY A 585 30.60 4.33 -20.80
N VAL A 586 29.69 3.56 -20.18
CA VAL A 586 30.03 2.34 -19.45
C VAL A 586 30.14 1.16 -20.43
N SER A 587 31.23 0.39 -20.34
CA SER A 587 31.51 -0.74 -21.24
C SER A 587 31.85 -2.00 -20.45
N GLY A 588 31.38 -3.17 -20.89
CA GLY A 588 31.62 -4.46 -20.23
C GLY A 588 30.94 -5.64 -20.91
N ALA A 589 31.16 -6.83 -20.34
CA ALA A 589 30.52 -8.07 -20.79
C ALA A 589 30.23 -8.98 -19.59
N PHE A 590 29.10 -9.68 -19.60
CA PHE A 590 28.78 -10.76 -18.67
C PHE A 590 28.73 -12.09 -19.43
N ARG A 591 29.39 -13.11 -18.86
CA ARG A 591 29.69 -14.37 -19.53
C ARG A 591 28.98 -15.56 -18.89
N PRO A 592 28.66 -16.62 -19.65
CA PRO A 592 28.06 -17.82 -19.08
C PRO A 592 28.96 -18.52 -18.06
N GLY A 593 28.36 -19.04 -16.98
CA GLY A 593 29.08 -19.75 -15.92
C GLY A 593 29.90 -18.84 -15.00
N VAL A 594 29.81 -17.52 -15.18
CA VAL A 594 30.52 -16.52 -14.38
C VAL A 594 29.49 -15.76 -13.54
N LEU A 595 29.73 -15.68 -12.23
CA LEU A 595 28.95 -14.87 -11.30
C LEU A 595 29.62 -13.49 -11.16
N THR A 596 28.98 -12.46 -11.71
CA THR A 596 29.53 -11.09 -11.69
C THR A 596 28.83 -10.24 -10.61
N ALA A 597 29.62 -9.61 -9.74
CA ALA A 597 29.15 -8.61 -8.78
C ALA A 597 29.14 -7.21 -9.42
N LEU A 598 28.00 -6.51 -9.40
CA LEU A 598 27.89 -5.10 -9.75
C LEU A 598 27.85 -4.26 -8.47
N MET A 599 28.96 -3.59 -8.16
CA MET A 599 29.14 -2.84 -6.92
C MET A 599 29.49 -1.37 -7.16
N GLY A 600 29.38 -0.57 -6.11
CA GLY A 600 29.63 0.86 -6.12
C GLY A 600 28.80 1.57 -5.05
N VAL A 601 29.15 2.81 -4.73
CA VAL A 601 28.43 3.60 -3.73
C VAL A 601 26.97 3.88 -4.14
N SER A 602 26.12 4.28 -3.18
CA SER A 602 24.76 4.71 -3.49
C SER A 602 24.78 5.91 -4.46
N GLY A 603 23.93 5.86 -5.49
CA GLY A 603 23.93 6.88 -6.56
C GLY A 603 24.99 6.69 -7.66
N ALA A 604 25.77 5.60 -7.66
CA ALA A 604 26.72 5.29 -8.74
C ALA A 604 26.06 4.87 -10.07
N GLY A 605 24.75 4.61 -10.09
CA GLY A 605 24.03 4.19 -11.31
C GLY A 605 23.89 2.67 -11.50
N LYS A 606 24.20 1.84 -10.49
CA LYS A 606 24.11 0.36 -10.54
C LYS A 606 22.77 -0.16 -11.08
N THR A 607 21.68 0.14 -10.37
CA THR A 607 20.31 -0.24 -10.78
C THR A 607 19.93 0.40 -12.11
N THR A 608 20.47 1.59 -12.43
CA THR A 608 20.22 2.25 -13.71
C THR A 608 20.86 1.49 -14.86
N LEU A 609 22.12 1.07 -14.72
CA LEU A 609 22.81 0.22 -15.69
C LEU A 609 22.07 -1.10 -15.87
N MET A 610 21.71 -1.78 -14.78
CA MET A 610 21.00 -3.04 -14.83
C MET A 610 19.61 -2.92 -15.48
N ASP A 611 18.85 -1.85 -15.17
CA ASP A 611 17.57 -1.56 -15.82
C ASP A 611 17.73 -1.27 -17.32
N VAL A 612 18.80 -0.57 -17.74
CA VAL A 612 19.10 -0.31 -19.16
C VAL A 612 19.44 -1.61 -19.88
N LEU A 613 20.29 -2.44 -19.28
CA LEU A 613 20.68 -3.74 -19.83
C LEU A 613 19.52 -4.74 -19.88
N ALA A 614 18.61 -4.72 -18.90
CA ALA A 614 17.36 -5.49 -18.92
C ALA A 614 16.29 -4.87 -19.84
N GLY A 615 16.45 -3.59 -20.20
CA GLY A 615 15.50 -2.82 -21.01
C GLY A 615 14.19 -2.52 -20.31
N ARG A 616 14.27 -2.20 -19.02
CA ARG A 616 13.15 -1.87 -18.14
C ARG A 616 12.91 -0.36 -18.00
N LYS A 617 13.81 0.48 -18.52
CA LYS A 617 13.64 1.93 -18.50
C LYS A 617 12.51 2.35 -19.44
N THR A 618 11.52 3.05 -18.87
CA THR A 618 10.33 3.55 -19.57
C THR A 618 10.48 4.97 -20.10
N GLY A 619 11.59 5.64 -19.80
CA GLY A 619 11.92 7.00 -20.23
C GLY A 619 13.43 7.23 -20.20
N GLY A 620 13.86 8.46 -20.48
CA GLY A 620 15.28 8.82 -20.62
C GLY A 620 15.85 8.47 -21.99
N TYR A 621 17.08 8.91 -22.24
CA TYR A 621 17.80 8.70 -23.50
C TYR A 621 18.91 7.68 -23.27
N ILE A 622 18.90 6.59 -24.05
CA ILE A 622 19.91 5.52 -24.02
C ILE A 622 20.76 5.66 -25.29
N GLU A 623 22.08 5.73 -25.14
CA GLU A 623 23.06 5.68 -26.22
C GLU A 623 24.05 4.54 -25.98
N GLY A 624 24.74 4.09 -27.03
CA GLY A 624 25.66 2.95 -27.01
C GLY A 624 25.04 1.68 -27.61
N THR A 625 25.77 0.57 -27.55
CA THR A 625 25.38 -0.70 -28.20
C THR A 625 25.29 -1.84 -27.18
N ILE A 626 24.24 -2.66 -27.30
CA ILE A 626 24.06 -3.87 -26.50
C ILE A 626 23.89 -5.06 -27.46
N THR A 627 24.73 -6.08 -27.31
CA THR A 627 24.68 -7.32 -28.10
C THR A 627 24.54 -8.54 -27.18
N ILE A 628 23.82 -9.56 -27.66
CA ILE A 628 23.63 -10.86 -27.01
C ILE A 628 24.32 -11.90 -27.88
N SER A 629 25.40 -12.52 -27.40
CA SER A 629 26.20 -13.51 -28.14
C SER A 629 26.59 -13.05 -29.56
N GLY A 630 26.94 -11.76 -29.72
CA GLY A 630 27.34 -11.16 -30.99
C GLY A 630 26.22 -10.60 -31.87
N TYR A 631 24.95 -10.79 -31.49
CA TYR A 631 23.79 -10.26 -32.21
C TYR A 631 23.20 -9.03 -31.50
N PRO A 632 22.66 -8.02 -32.21
CA PRO A 632 22.01 -6.88 -31.58
C PRO A 632 20.84 -7.31 -30.67
N LYS A 633 20.77 -6.73 -29.47
CA LYS A 633 19.71 -7.04 -28.51
C LYS A 633 18.33 -6.61 -29.04
N ARG A 634 17.42 -7.56 -29.24
CA ARG A 634 16.00 -7.31 -29.56
C ARG A 634 15.19 -7.16 -28.27
N GLN A 635 14.75 -5.94 -27.96
CA GLN A 635 14.10 -5.64 -26.69
C GLN A 635 12.78 -6.41 -26.46
N GLU A 636 11.99 -6.62 -27.52
CA GLU A 636 10.66 -7.22 -27.42
C GLU A 636 10.70 -8.68 -26.93
N THR A 637 11.71 -9.44 -27.35
CA THR A 637 11.84 -10.88 -27.08
C THR A 637 12.85 -11.19 -25.99
N PHE A 638 13.67 -10.23 -25.56
CA PHE A 638 14.72 -10.41 -24.56
C PHE A 638 14.22 -11.00 -23.23
N ALA A 639 13.02 -10.59 -22.78
CA ALA A 639 12.41 -11.10 -21.55
C ALA A 639 12.15 -12.62 -21.55
N ARG A 640 12.13 -13.27 -22.72
CA ARG A 640 11.98 -14.73 -22.84
C ARG A 640 13.27 -15.50 -22.52
N ILE A 641 14.43 -14.87 -22.67
CA ILE A 641 15.74 -15.49 -22.40
C ILE A 641 16.41 -14.91 -21.14
N SER A 642 15.86 -13.84 -20.57
CA SER A 642 16.35 -13.19 -19.35
C SER A 642 15.39 -13.32 -18.16
N GLY A 643 15.92 -13.55 -16.96
CA GLY A 643 15.21 -13.36 -15.69
C GLY A 643 15.64 -12.08 -14.98
N TYR A 644 14.73 -11.44 -14.25
CA TYR A 644 15.07 -10.24 -13.45
C TYR A 644 14.43 -10.32 -12.06
N CYS A 645 15.25 -10.51 -11.03
CA CYS A 645 14.82 -10.46 -9.64
C CYS A 645 14.85 -9.02 -9.16
N GLU A 646 13.68 -8.44 -8.86
CA GLU A 646 13.57 -7.07 -8.34
C GLU A 646 13.98 -6.98 -6.86
N GLN A 647 14.36 -5.78 -6.43
CA GLN A 647 14.66 -5.51 -5.02
C GLN A 647 13.43 -5.76 -4.12
N ASN A 648 12.25 -5.33 -4.57
CA ASN A 648 10.98 -5.54 -3.86
C ASN A 648 10.31 -6.84 -4.32
N ASP A 649 10.08 -7.76 -3.38
CA ASP A 649 9.48 -9.05 -3.65
C ASP A 649 7.95 -9.00 -3.75
N ILE A 650 7.45 -8.56 -4.91
CA ILE A 650 6.00 -8.43 -5.17
C ILE A 650 5.45 -9.74 -5.74
N HIS A 651 4.51 -10.34 -5.03
CA HIS A 651 3.82 -11.58 -5.44
C HIS A 651 2.34 -11.51 -5.03
N SER A 652 1.47 -12.31 -5.67
CA SER A 652 0.07 -12.38 -5.25
C SER A 652 -0.03 -13.03 -3.85
N PRO A 653 -0.76 -12.44 -2.89
CA PRO A 653 -0.72 -12.88 -1.50
C PRO A 653 -1.50 -14.18 -1.24
N CYS A 654 -2.50 -14.50 -2.07
CA CYS A 654 -3.44 -15.59 -1.84
C CYS A 654 -3.08 -16.90 -2.59
N VAL A 655 -1.94 -16.94 -3.28
CA VAL A 655 -1.41 -18.16 -3.92
C VAL A 655 -0.36 -18.83 -3.06
N THR A 656 -0.14 -20.13 -3.25
CA THR A 656 0.97 -20.86 -2.61
C THR A 656 2.28 -20.68 -3.37
N ILE A 657 3.40 -21.04 -2.74
CA ILE A 657 4.72 -21.10 -3.40
C ILE A 657 4.64 -21.95 -4.68
N TYR A 658 4.10 -23.17 -4.58
CA TYR A 658 4.00 -24.07 -5.74
C TYR A 658 3.15 -23.48 -6.88
N GLU A 659 2.03 -22.85 -6.55
CA GLU A 659 1.14 -22.24 -7.55
C GLU A 659 1.76 -21.03 -8.23
N ALA A 660 2.50 -20.19 -7.49
CA ALA A 660 3.22 -19.06 -8.06
C ALA A 660 4.28 -19.53 -9.07
N LEU A 661 5.02 -20.60 -8.74
CA LEU A 661 5.99 -21.21 -9.64
C LEU A 661 5.32 -21.86 -10.85
N LEU A 662 4.25 -22.61 -10.64
CA LEU A 662 3.50 -23.26 -11.71
C LEU A 662 2.90 -22.22 -12.68
N PHE A 663 2.39 -21.10 -12.17
CA PHE A 663 1.86 -20.00 -12.97
C PHE A 663 2.94 -19.36 -13.85
N SER A 664 4.11 -19.06 -13.28
CA SER A 664 5.25 -18.53 -14.05
C SER A 664 5.73 -19.53 -15.11
N ALA A 665 5.90 -20.80 -14.73
CA ALA A 665 6.33 -21.87 -15.63
C ALA A 665 5.33 -22.07 -16.78
N TRP A 666 4.02 -22.01 -16.52
CA TRP A 666 2.99 -22.17 -17.55
C TRP A 666 3.09 -21.08 -18.62
N LEU A 667 3.35 -19.84 -18.23
CA LEU A 667 3.33 -18.70 -19.14
C LEU A 667 4.66 -18.43 -19.84
N ARG A 668 5.79 -18.81 -19.23
CA ARG A 668 7.13 -18.51 -19.74
C ARG A 668 7.80 -19.69 -20.45
N LEU A 669 7.46 -20.94 -20.11
CA LEU A 669 8.02 -22.08 -20.83
C LEU A 669 7.39 -22.23 -22.23
N PRO A 670 8.12 -22.82 -23.19
CA PRO A 670 7.62 -23.09 -24.54
C PRO A 670 6.37 -23.99 -24.53
N SER A 671 5.51 -23.85 -25.55
CA SER A 671 4.29 -24.65 -25.72
C SER A 671 4.55 -26.15 -25.88
N GLU A 672 5.76 -26.51 -26.31
CA GLU A 672 6.19 -27.89 -26.55
C GLU A 672 6.42 -28.65 -25.23
N VAL A 673 6.60 -27.93 -24.11
CA VAL A 673 6.80 -28.53 -22.79
C VAL A 673 5.46 -28.98 -22.21
N ASP A 674 5.28 -30.29 -22.11
CA ASP A 674 4.09 -30.92 -21.56
C ASP A 674 3.90 -30.60 -20.05
N ALA A 675 2.68 -30.85 -19.56
CA ALA A 675 2.31 -30.49 -18.20
C ALA A 675 3.04 -31.32 -17.13
N GLU A 676 3.42 -32.57 -17.40
CA GLU A 676 4.14 -33.40 -16.42
C GLU A 676 5.60 -32.96 -16.32
N THR A 677 6.27 -32.77 -17.46
CA THR A 677 7.63 -32.23 -17.51
C THR A 677 7.71 -30.86 -16.84
N ARG A 678 6.72 -29.99 -17.07
CA ARG A 678 6.62 -28.68 -16.40
C ARG A 678 6.53 -28.81 -14.88
N LYS A 679 5.66 -29.69 -14.38
CA LYS A 679 5.53 -29.90 -12.93
C LYS A 679 6.83 -30.46 -12.35
N ALA A 680 7.44 -31.44 -13.00
CA ALA A 680 8.72 -32.02 -12.58
C ALA A 680 9.83 -30.96 -12.55
N PHE A 681 9.89 -30.07 -13.54
CA PHE A 681 10.84 -28.96 -13.56
C PHE A 681 10.60 -27.98 -12.40
N VAL A 682 9.35 -27.64 -12.08
CA VAL A 682 9.01 -26.81 -10.91
C VAL A 682 9.48 -27.47 -9.61
N GLU A 683 9.34 -28.79 -9.45
CA GLU A 683 9.89 -29.51 -8.28
C GLU A 683 11.41 -29.39 -8.19
N ASN A 684 12.11 -29.57 -9.31
CA ASN A 684 13.58 -29.46 -9.35
C ASN A 684 14.04 -28.04 -8.98
N VAL A 685 13.33 -27.00 -9.44
CA VAL A 685 13.63 -25.62 -9.06
C VAL A 685 13.35 -25.38 -7.58
N MET A 686 12.24 -25.90 -7.02
CA MET A 686 11.96 -25.79 -5.57
C MET A 686 13.03 -26.47 -4.72
N GLU A 687 13.59 -27.58 -5.19
CA GLU A 687 14.68 -28.28 -4.53
C GLU A 687 16.00 -27.47 -4.62
N LEU A 688 16.31 -26.92 -5.80
CA LEU A 688 17.50 -26.07 -6.03
C LEU A 688 17.55 -24.84 -5.11
N VAL A 689 16.39 -24.25 -4.82
CA VAL A 689 16.23 -23.06 -3.96
C VAL A 689 15.83 -23.40 -2.51
N GLU A 690 15.83 -24.68 -2.13
CA GLU A 690 15.48 -25.17 -0.79
C GLU A 690 14.07 -24.73 -0.28
N LEU A 691 13.07 -24.58 -1.17
CA LEU A 691 11.70 -24.22 -0.82
C LEU A 691 10.73 -25.41 -0.68
N SER A 692 11.20 -26.64 -0.92
CA SER A 692 10.38 -27.86 -0.85
C SER A 692 9.55 -28.03 0.44
N PRO A 693 10.07 -27.73 1.65
CA PRO A 693 9.29 -27.84 2.89
C PRO A 693 8.11 -26.85 2.97
N LEU A 694 8.19 -25.74 2.25
CA LEU A 694 7.21 -24.64 2.28
C LEU A 694 6.26 -24.68 1.08
N ARG A 695 6.24 -25.77 0.32
CA ARG A 695 5.44 -25.94 -0.91
C ARG A 695 4.01 -25.41 -0.81
N GLY A 696 3.31 -25.78 0.28
CA GLY A 696 1.91 -25.41 0.54
C GLY A 696 1.72 -24.07 1.25
N GLY A 697 2.81 -23.39 1.63
CA GLY A 697 2.76 -22.10 2.32
C GLY A 697 2.18 -21.00 1.44
N LEU A 698 1.25 -20.22 2.00
CA LEU A 698 0.72 -19.02 1.35
C LEU A 698 1.78 -17.92 1.33
N VAL A 699 1.87 -17.22 0.20
CA VAL A 699 2.82 -16.14 0.01
C VAL A 699 2.57 -14.99 0.98
N GLY A 700 1.32 -14.55 1.13
CA GLY A 700 0.91 -13.47 2.04
C GLY A 700 1.42 -12.08 1.65
N LEU A 701 0.97 -11.07 2.41
CA LEU A 701 1.33 -9.67 2.22
C LEU A 701 2.67 -9.34 2.91
N PRO A 702 3.60 -8.64 2.23
CA PRO A 702 4.90 -8.29 2.80
C PRO A 702 4.80 -7.59 4.16
N GLY A 703 5.55 -8.07 5.15
CA GLY A 703 5.60 -7.49 6.51
C GLY A 703 4.33 -7.69 7.35
N VAL A 704 3.31 -8.38 6.84
CA VAL A 704 2.04 -8.61 7.55
C VAL A 704 1.83 -10.09 7.82
N ASN A 705 1.90 -10.97 6.82
CA ASN A 705 1.66 -12.39 6.97
C ASN A 705 2.28 -13.23 5.84
N GLY A 706 2.29 -14.56 6.01
CA GLY A 706 2.79 -15.49 5.01
C GLY A 706 4.29 -15.75 5.13
N LEU A 707 5.00 -15.64 4.02
CA LEU A 707 6.44 -15.93 3.95
C LEU A 707 7.28 -14.86 4.63
N SER A 708 8.38 -15.31 5.26
CA SER A 708 9.45 -14.43 5.74
C SER A 708 10.12 -13.70 4.56
N THR A 709 10.91 -12.66 4.86
CA THR A 709 11.68 -11.91 3.86
C THR A 709 12.61 -12.82 3.06
N GLU A 710 13.35 -13.67 3.76
CA GLU A 710 14.26 -14.69 3.21
C GLU A 710 13.54 -15.67 2.27
N GLN A 711 12.44 -16.28 2.74
CA GLN A 711 11.67 -17.24 1.96
C GLN A 711 11.05 -16.60 0.72
N ARG A 712 10.61 -15.34 0.84
CA ARG A 712 10.04 -14.57 -0.26
C ARG A 712 11.09 -14.20 -1.31
N LYS A 713 12.33 -13.89 -0.88
CA LYS A 713 13.45 -13.62 -1.79
C LYS A 713 13.81 -14.86 -2.60
N ARG A 714 13.88 -16.03 -1.95
CA ARG A 714 14.04 -17.32 -2.63
C ARG A 714 12.90 -17.62 -3.59
N LEU A 715 11.65 -17.28 -3.23
CA LEU A 715 10.51 -17.42 -4.14
C LEU A 715 10.65 -16.52 -5.37
N THR A 716 11.13 -15.27 -5.21
CA THR A 716 11.40 -14.37 -6.34
C THR A 716 12.44 -14.97 -7.29
N ILE A 717 13.55 -15.50 -6.76
CA ILE A 717 14.57 -16.19 -7.54
C ILE A 717 13.95 -17.39 -8.27
N ALA A 718 13.20 -18.23 -7.55
CA ALA A 718 12.56 -19.42 -8.10
C ALA A 718 11.56 -19.10 -9.23
N VAL A 719 10.76 -18.04 -9.09
CA VAL A 719 9.79 -17.58 -10.11
C VAL A 719 10.47 -17.17 -11.41
N GLU A 720 11.68 -16.62 -11.33
CA GLU A 720 12.49 -16.29 -12.50
C GLU A 720 13.20 -17.53 -13.07
N LEU A 721 13.66 -18.46 -12.22
CA LEU A 721 14.34 -19.69 -12.64
C LEU A 721 13.43 -20.69 -13.36
N VAL A 722 12.14 -20.77 -12.99
CA VAL A 722 11.19 -21.67 -13.67
C VAL A 722 10.92 -21.29 -15.13
N ALA A 723 11.32 -20.10 -15.55
CA ALA A 723 11.30 -19.70 -16.96
C ALA A 723 12.43 -20.31 -17.79
N ASN A 724 13.37 -21.04 -17.15
CA ASN A 724 14.60 -21.55 -17.75
C ASN A 724 15.44 -20.47 -18.47
N PRO A 725 15.71 -19.30 -17.85
CA PRO A 725 16.43 -18.21 -18.52
C PRO A 725 17.93 -18.53 -18.68
N SER A 726 18.55 -17.95 -19.70
CA SER A 726 20.00 -18.03 -19.96
C SER A 726 20.78 -16.93 -19.24
N ILE A 727 20.16 -15.76 -19.07
CA ILE A 727 20.73 -14.58 -18.41
C ILE A 727 19.85 -14.20 -17.22
N ILE A 728 20.44 -13.95 -16.05
CA ILE A 728 19.69 -13.58 -14.84
C ILE A 728 20.30 -12.32 -14.24
N PHE A 729 19.46 -11.30 -14.06
CA PHE A 729 19.77 -10.10 -13.30
C PHE A 729 19.17 -10.23 -11.90
N MET A 730 19.97 -10.00 -10.86
CA MET A 730 19.51 -10.00 -9.48
C MET A 730 19.79 -8.67 -8.81
N ASP A 731 18.73 -7.93 -8.48
CA ASP A 731 18.85 -6.64 -7.82
C ASP A 731 18.84 -6.80 -6.30
N GLU A 732 20.02 -6.68 -5.69
CA GLU A 732 20.27 -6.82 -4.25
C GLU A 732 19.63 -8.10 -3.67
N PRO A 733 20.09 -9.30 -4.07
CA PRO A 733 19.51 -10.56 -3.61
C PRO A 733 19.67 -10.78 -2.10
N THR A 734 20.63 -10.12 -1.45
CA THR A 734 20.92 -10.25 -0.02
C THR A 734 20.35 -9.10 0.84
N SER A 735 19.63 -8.14 0.23
CA SER A 735 19.07 -7.00 0.97
C SER A 735 18.03 -7.45 1.99
N GLY A 736 18.14 -7.01 3.24
CA GLY A 736 17.10 -7.29 4.24
C GLY A 736 17.22 -8.65 4.95
N LEU A 737 18.34 -9.34 4.78
CA LEU A 737 18.59 -10.68 5.30
C LEU A 737 19.73 -10.67 6.34
N ASP A 738 19.71 -11.60 7.30
CA ASP A 738 20.89 -11.92 8.13
C ASP A 738 21.96 -12.68 7.35
N ALA A 739 23.15 -12.78 7.94
CA ALA A 739 24.31 -13.42 7.31
C ALA A 739 23.97 -14.84 6.85
N ARG A 740 23.26 -15.61 7.69
CA ARG A 740 22.83 -16.97 7.38
C ARG A 740 21.85 -17.01 6.22
N ALA A 741 20.78 -16.22 6.26
CA ALA A 741 19.78 -16.09 5.21
C ALA A 741 20.40 -15.63 3.89
N ALA A 742 21.30 -14.65 3.94
CA ALA A 742 22.06 -14.17 2.80
C ALA A 742 22.97 -15.26 2.22
N ALA A 743 23.65 -16.06 3.07
CA ALA A 743 24.46 -17.18 2.64
C ALA A 743 23.62 -18.29 1.96
N ILE A 744 22.43 -18.61 2.50
CA ILE A 744 21.48 -19.57 1.89
C ILE A 744 21.03 -19.07 0.50
N VAL A 745 20.69 -17.78 0.39
CA VAL A 745 20.33 -17.18 -0.89
C VAL A 745 21.52 -17.21 -1.86
N MET A 746 22.71 -16.80 -1.43
CA MET A 746 23.91 -16.80 -2.28
C MET A 746 24.36 -18.18 -2.71
N ARG A 747 24.19 -19.21 -1.86
CA ARG A 747 24.37 -20.61 -2.24
C ARG A 747 23.42 -21.00 -3.36
N THR A 748 22.15 -20.58 -3.29
CA THR A 748 21.16 -20.80 -4.34
C THR A 748 21.56 -20.09 -5.66
N VAL A 749 22.09 -18.87 -5.55
CA VAL A 749 22.62 -18.12 -6.71
C VAL A 749 23.83 -18.83 -7.32
N ARG A 750 24.76 -19.32 -6.49
CA ARG A 750 25.95 -20.06 -6.94
C ARG A 750 25.56 -21.34 -7.66
N ASN A 751 24.67 -22.14 -7.07
CA ASN A 751 24.11 -23.34 -7.69
C ASN A 751 23.46 -23.03 -9.06
N THR A 752 22.81 -21.86 -9.18
CA THR A 752 22.22 -21.40 -10.44
C THR A 752 23.30 -21.10 -11.48
N VAL A 753 24.39 -20.44 -11.12
CA VAL A 753 25.48 -20.11 -12.05
C VAL A 753 26.18 -21.38 -12.53
N ASP A 754 26.38 -22.35 -11.63
CA ASP A 754 27.09 -23.61 -11.90
C ASP A 754 26.38 -24.49 -12.94
N THR A 755 25.11 -24.23 -13.22
CA THR A 755 24.40 -24.84 -14.35
C THR A 755 24.85 -24.32 -15.73
N GLY A 756 25.66 -23.26 -15.79
CA GLY A 756 26.14 -22.61 -17.02
C GLY A 756 25.41 -21.31 -17.39
N ARG A 757 24.62 -20.72 -16.50
CA ARG A 757 23.88 -19.47 -16.76
C ARG A 757 24.75 -18.22 -16.57
N THR A 758 24.42 -17.14 -17.24
CA THR A 758 25.04 -15.82 -17.01
C THR A 758 24.29 -15.11 -15.89
N VAL A 759 24.94 -14.83 -14.76
CA VAL A 759 24.27 -14.22 -13.61
C VAL A 759 25.03 -12.97 -13.17
N VAL A 760 24.31 -11.86 -13.07
CA VAL A 760 24.82 -10.60 -12.54
C VAL A 760 23.98 -10.18 -11.34
N CYS A 761 24.67 -9.83 -10.25
CA CYS A 761 24.02 -9.43 -9.01
C CYS A 761 24.50 -8.04 -8.60
N THR A 762 23.59 -7.11 -8.31
CA THR A 762 23.97 -5.89 -7.57
C THR A 762 24.12 -6.23 -6.09
N ILE A 763 25.22 -5.81 -5.48
CA ILE A 763 25.43 -5.98 -4.03
C ILE A 763 26.00 -4.68 -3.45
N HIS A 764 25.54 -4.32 -2.26
CA HIS A 764 25.91 -3.06 -1.60
C HIS A 764 27.13 -3.19 -0.68
N GLN A 765 27.21 -4.25 0.14
CA GLN A 765 28.36 -4.60 0.99
C GLN A 765 28.19 -6.06 1.48
N PRO A 766 28.87 -7.03 0.85
CA PRO A 766 28.84 -8.42 1.28
C PRO A 766 29.86 -8.73 2.36
N SER A 767 29.63 -9.80 3.14
CA SER A 767 30.70 -10.43 3.93
C SER A 767 31.81 -10.97 3.04
N ILE A 768 32.97 -11.26 3.63
CA ILE A 768 34.13 -11.82 2.92
C ILE A 768 33.74 -13.09 2.16
N ASP A 769 33.03 -14.02 2.83
CA ASP A 769 32.58 -15.29 2.23
C ASP A 769 31.67 -15.06 1.01
N ILE A 770 30.73 -14.11 1.10
CA ILE A 770 29.83 -13.78 -0.02
C ILE A 770 30.59 -13.07 -1.14
N PHE A 771 31.49 -12.15 -0.81
CA PHE A 771 32.28 -11.41 -1.78
C PHE A 771 33.19 -12.32 -2.59
N GLU A 772 33.85 -13.26 -1.92
CA GLU A 772 34.77 -14.20 -2.55
C GLU A 772 34.06 -15.34 -3.30
N ALA A 773 32.75 -15.48 -3.14
CA ALA A 773 31.94 -16.37 -3.98
C ALA A 773 31.71 -15.82 -5.41
N PHE A 774 32.01 -14.54 -5.65
CA PHE A 774 31.95 -13.92 -6.98
C PHE A 774 33.20 -14.23 -7.80
N ASP A 775 33.01 -14.45 -9.09
CA ASP A 775 34.10 -14.69 -10.03
C ASP A 775 34.69 -13.37 -10.54
N GLU A 776 33.81 -12.40 -10.81
CA GLU A 776 34.14 -11.09 -11.37
C GLU A 776 33.48 -9.94 -10.62
N LEU A 777 34.11 -8.78 -10.66
CA LEU A 777 33.61 -7.52 -10.11
C LEU A 777 33.50 -6.47 -11.21
N PHE A 778 32.36 -5.80 -11.25
CA PHE A 778 32.09 -4.57 -11.99
C PHE A 778 31.86 -3.45 -10.98
N LEU A 779 32.86 -2.59 -10.77
CA LEU A 779 32.84 -1.52 -9.78
C LEU A 779 32.62 -0.15 -10.43
N MET A 780 31.62 0.58 -9.94
CA MET A 780 31.25 1.91 -10.40
C MET A 780 31.44 2.98 -9.33
N LYS A 781 31.92 4.16 -9.75
CA LYS A 781 31.98 5.35 -8.88
C LYS A 781 30.74 6.22 -9.03
N ARG A 782 30.53 7.14 -8.07
CA ARG A 782 29.49 8.17 -8.16
C ARG A 782 29.69 8.99 -9.44
N GLY A 783 28.64 9.15 -10.24
CA GLY A 783 28.72 9.82 -11.54
C GLY A 783 28.59 8.89 -12.75
N GLY A 784 28.43 7.58 -12.53
CA GLY A 784 28.07 6.65 -13.61
C GLY A 784 29.23 6.17 -14.46
N GLU A 785 30.42 6.02 -13.87
CA GLU A 785 31.65 5.61 -14.53
C GLU A 785 32.23 4.36 -13.86
N ALA A 786 32.82 3.47 -14.67
CA ALA A 786 33.48 2.26 -14.19
C ALA A 786 34.92 2.57 -13.75
N ILE A 787 35.35 1.98 -12.64
CA ILE A 787 36.70 2.15 -12.08
C ILE A 787 37.47 0.83 -11.95
N TYR A 788 36.77 -0.29 -11.99
CA TYR A 788 37.34 -1.64 -12.06
C TYR A 788 36.34 -2.58 -12.71
N VAL A 789 36.78 -3.37 -13.69
CA VAL A 789 35.98 -4.46 -14.27
C VAL A 789 36.91 -5.63 -14.50
N GLY A 790 36.73 -6.73 -13.78
CA GLY A 790 37.65 -7.86 -13.91
C GLY A 790 37.48 -8.94 -12.84
N PRO A 791 38.29 -10.00 -12.90
CA PRO A 791 38.24 -11.11 -11.96
C PRO A 791 38.69 -10.67 -10.56
N LEU A 792 38.05 -11.19 -9.50
CA LEU A 792 38.49 -10.93 -8.13
C LEU A 792 39.81 -11.64 -7.80
N GLY A 793 39.99 -12.86 -8.34
CA GLY A 793 41.09 -13.73 -7.99
C GLY A 793 40.87 -14.44 -6.65
N ARG A 794 41.66 -15.47 -6.36
CA ARG A 794 41.55 -16.22 -5.11
C ARG A 794 41.82 -15.28 -3.93
N HIS A 795 40.90 -15.23 -2.95
CA HIS A 795 40.96 -14.30 -1.82
C HIS A 795 41.05 -12.82 -2.21
N SER A 796 40.42 -12.43 -3.33
CA SER A 796 40.41 -11.06 -3.86
C SER A 796 41.78 -10.48 -4.24
N CYS A 797 42.78 -11.33 -4.50
CA CYS A 797 44.16 -10.90 -4.71
C CYS A 797 44.36 -9.94 -5.89
N ASN A 798 43.66 -10.15 -7.02
CA ASN A 798 43.80 -9.31 -8.21
C ASN A 798 43.26 -7.91 -7.97
N LEU A 799 42.12 -7.82 -7.26
CA LEU A 799 41.50 -6.56 -6.87
C LEU A 799 42.42 -5.75 -5.96
N ILE A 800 42.96 -6.40 -4.92
CA ILE A 800 43.84 -5.76 -3.94
C ILE A 800 45.10 -5.24 -4.64
N GLN A 801 45.75 -6.07 -5.46
CA GLN A 801 46.94 -5.66 -6.22
C GLN A 801 46.68 -4.48 -7.16
N TYR A 802 45.50 -4.43 -7.79
CA TYR A 802 45.14 -3.32 -8.68
C TYR A 802 45.09 -1.97 -7.94
N PHE A 803 44.37 -1.91 -6.81
CA PHE A 803 44.22 -0.66 -6.06
C PHE A 803 45.47 -0.30 -5.23
N GLU A 804 46.19 -1.27 -4.67
CA GLU A 804 47.47 -1.02 -3.99
C GLU A 804 48.58 -0.56 -4.94
N GLY A 805 48.47 -0.87 -6.25
CA GLY A 805 49.36 -0.37 -7.28
C GLY A 805 49.23 1.14 -7.52
N ILE A 806 48.16 1.78 -7.06
CA ILE A 806 47.90 3.21 -7.22
C ILE A 806 48.62 3.98 -6.09
N ARG A 807 49.47 4.95 -6.46
CA ARG A 807 50.23 5.74 -5.49
C ARG A 807 49.29 6.48 -4.53
N GLY A 808 49.55 6.32 -3.23
CA GLY A 808 48.82 7.01 -2.16
C GLY A 808 47.63 6.24 -1.59
N VAL A 809 47.17 5.17 -2.25
CA VAL A 809 46.12 4.31 -1.70
C VAL A 809 46.64 3.57 -0.46
N LYS A 810 45.86 3.57 0.62
CA LYS A 810 46.19 2.87 1.87
C LYS A 810 46.07 1.36 1.64
N LYS A 811 47.12 0.62 2.01
CA LYS A 811 47.12 -0.86 1.96
C LYS A 811 46.03 -1.46 2.85
N ILE A 812 45.54 -2.63 2.45
CA ILE A 812 44.53 -3.35 3.24
C ILE A 812 45.17 -3.91 4.52
N GLY A 813 44.44 -3.85 5.64
CA GLY A 813 44.86 -4.47 6.90
C GLY A 813 44.62 -5.98 6.90
N ASP A 814 45.38 -6.72 7.69
CA ASP A 814 45.16 -8.17 7.86
C ASP A 814 43.76 -8.45 8.42
N GLY A 815 43.05 -9.40 7.80
CA GLY A 815 41.67 -9.77 8.18
C GLY A 815 40.59 -8.77 7.78
N TYR A 816 40.94 -7.66 7.12
CA TYR A 816 40.00 -6.62 6.72
C TYR A 816 39.18 -7.04 5.49
N ASN A 817 37.89 -6.67 5.44
CA ASN A 817 37.01 -7.05 4.32
C ASN A 817 37.42 -6.30 3.04
N PRO A 818 37.83 -7.01 1.96
CA PRO A 818 38.23 -6.37 0.70
C PRO A 818 37.11 -5.53 0.07
N ALA A 819 35.84 -5.94 0.22
CA ALA A 819 34.70 -5.23 -0.34
C ALA A 819 34.46 -3.87 0.35
N THR A 820 34.66 -3.82 1.68
CA THR A 820 34.54 -2.59 2.46
C THR A 820 35.72 -1.66 2.15
N TRP A 821 36.95 -2.19 2.19
CA TRP A 821 38.16 -1.44 1.86
C TRP A 821 38.10 -0.77 0.49
N MET A 822 37.70 -1.50 -0.55
CA MET A 822 37.65 -0.95 -1.91
C MET A 822 36.66 0.23 -2.01
N LEU A 823 35.54 0.20 -1.30
CA LEU A 823 34.54 1.28 -1.33
C LEU A 823 35.01 2.53 -0.56
N GLU A 824 35.80 2.33 0.51
CA GLU A 824 36.39 3.43 1.28
C GLU A 824 37.50 4.15 0.50
N VAL A 825 38.44 3.39 -0.07
CA VAL A 825 39.58 3.97 -0.80
C VAL A 825 39.17 4.61 -2.13
N THR A 826 38.03 4.19 -2.70
CA THR A 826 37.46 4.76 -3.92
C THR A 826 36.36 5.80 -3.66
N SER A 827 36.19 6.23 -2.41
CA SER A 827 35.23 7.28 -2.06
C SER A 827 35.61 8.64 -2.65
N SER A 828 34.62 9.49 -2.94
CA SER A 828 34.87 10.81 -3.54
C SER A 828 35.73 11.73 -2.67
N ALA A 829 35.66 11.58 -1.35
CA ALA A 829 36.53 12.33 -0.43
C ALA A 829 38.00 11.92 -0.62
N GLN A 830 38.25 10.62 -0.76
CA GLN A 830 39.59 10.10 -0.95
C GLN A 830 40.14 10.35 -2.34
N GLU A 831 39.28 10.35 -3.36
CA GLU A 831 39.58 10.79 -4.72
C GLU A 831 40.10 12.25 -4.73
N MET A 832 39.45 13.15 -3.97
CA MET A 832 39.91 14.54 -3.80
C MET A 832 41.22 14.67 -3.01
N ILE A 833 41.39 13.89 -1.94
CA ILE A 833 42.61 13.91 -1.12
C ILE A 833 43.82 13.41 -1.90
N LEU A 834 43.64 12.36 -2.71
CA LEU A 834 44.68 11.78 -3.55
C LEU A 834 44.95 12.60 -4.82
N GLY A 835 43.97 13.40 -5.27
CA GLY A 835 44.07 14.15 -6.52
C GLY A 835 44.12 13.26 -7.76
N VAL A 836 43.45 12.09 -7.72
CA VAL A 836 43.44 11.08 -8.79
C VAL A 836 42.01 10.88 -9.25
N ASP A 837 41.75 10.72 -10.55
CA ASP A 837 40.47 10.20 -11.05
C ASP A 837 40.58 8.69 -11.31
N PHE A 838 39.87 7.88 -10.53
CA PHE A 838 39.93 6.42 -10.66
C PHE A 838 39.37 5.90 -12.00
N ALA A 839 38.42 6.61 -12.61
CA ALA A 839 37.85 6.22 -13.90
C ALA A 839 38.82 6.50 -15.05
N GLU A 840 39.57 7.61 -14.98
CA GLU A 840 40.65 7.89 -15.92
C GLU A 840 41.79 6.87 -15.78
N PHE A 841 42.18 6.55 -14.55
CA PHE A 841 43.17 5.51 -14.27
C PHE A 841 42.77 4.15 -14.87
N TYR A 842 41.50 3.76 -14.70
CA TYR A 842 40.96 2.54 -15.29
C TYR A 842 41.05 2.55 -16.82
N LYS A 843 40.65 3.64 -17.49
CA LYS A 843 40.72 3.76 -18.96
C LYS A 843 42.14 3.59 -19.53
N HIS A 844 43.17 3.98 -18.77
CA HIS A 844 44.58 3.79 -19.17
C HIS A 844 45.20 2.46 -18.77
N SER A 845 44.54 1.69 -17.90
CA SER A 845 45.01 0.40 -17.38
C SER A 845 45.06 -0.70 -18.43
N GLU A 846 45.88 -1.72 -18.19
CA GLU A 846 45.90 -2.95 -18.99
C GLU A 846 44.56 -3.70 -18.90
N LEU A 847 43.91 -3.64 -17.75
CA LEU A 847 42.62 -4.26 -17.50
C LEU A 847 41.54 -3.75 -18.46
N TYR A 848 41.47 -2.42 -18.68
CA TYR A 848 40.54 -1.83 -19.65
C TYR A 848 40.81 -2.27 -21.09
N ARG A 849 42.09 -2.35 -21.51
CA ARG A 849 42.44 -2.85 -22.86
C ARG A 849 42.03 -4.30 -23.05
N ARG A 850 42.25 -5.14 -22.04
CA ARG A 850 41.81 -6.54 -22.05
C ARG A 850 40.28 -6.66 -22.14
N ASN A 851 39.55 -5.82 -21.41
CA ASN A 851 38.09 -5.80 -21.48
C ASN A 851 37.57 -5.31 -22.83
N LYS A 852 38.17 -4.29 -23.44
CA LYS A 852 37.81 -3.85 -24.79
C LYS A 852 38.10 -4.93 -25.85
N ALA A 853 39.19 -5.68 -25.71
CA ALA A 853 39.47 -6.83 -26.57
C ALA A 853 38.41 -7.93 -26.41
N LEU A 854 38.04 -8.26 -25.16
CA LEU A 854 36.98 -9.23 -24.86
C LEU A 854 35.61 -8.78 -25.40
N ILE A 855 35.27 -7.49 -25.27
CA ILE A 855 34.05 -6.90 -25.83
C ILE A 855 34.05 -7.07 -27.35
N SER A 856 35.16 -6.78 -28.02
CA SER A 856 35.28 -6.94 -29.47
C SER A 856 35.12 -8.41 -29.90
N GLU A 857 35.69 -9.35 -29.15
CA GLU A 857 35.58 -10.79 -29.41
C GLU A 857 34.13 -11.27 -29.26
N LEU A 858 33.51 -11.00 -28.10
CA LEU A 858 32.16 -11.45 -27.78
C LEU A 858 31.05 -10.72 -28.57
N SER A 859 31.37 -9.55 -29.15
CA SER A 859 30.47 -8.83 -30.07
C SER A 859 30.45 -9.44 -31.46
N THR A 860 31.37 -10.35 -31.80
CA THR A 860 31.34 -11.08 -33.07
C THR A 860 30.62 -12.42 -32.89
N PRO A 861 29.61 -12.74 -33.72
CA PRO A 861 28.89 -13.99 -33.59
C PRO A 861 29.77 -15.20 -33.97
N PRO A 862 29.74 -16.30 -33.20
CA PRO A 862 30.50 -17.50 -33.52
C PRO A 862 30.12 -18.07 -34.91
N PRO A 863 31.08 -18.62 -35.67
CA PRO A 863 30.79 -19.18 -36.99
C PRO A 863 29.80 -20.36 -36.89
N GLY A 864 28.70 -20.28 -37.63
CA GLY A 864 27.61 -21.28 -37.60
C GLY A 864 26.53 -21.04 -36.54
N SER A 865 26.66 -20.01 -35.70
CA SER A 865 25.58 -19.58 -34.80
C SER A 865 24.42 -18.97 -35.58
N LYS A 866 23.21 -19.05 -35.01
CA LYS A 866 22.00 -18.41 -35.56
C LYS A 866 21.61 -17.23 -34.67
N ASP A 867 21.07 -16.18 -35.29
CA ASP A 867 20.49 -15.06 -34.56
C ASP A 867 19.33 -15.57 -33.67
N LEU A 868 19.21 -14.98 -32.48
CA LEU A 868 18.16 -15.24 -31.49
C LEU A 868 16.82 -14.67 -31.98
N HIS A 869 16.25 -15.31 -33.00
CA HIS A 869 14.96 -14.95 -33.56
C HIS A 869 13.83 -15.73 -32.89
N LEU A 870 13.12 -15.07 -31.96
CA LEU A 870 11.89 -15.60 -31.39
C LEU A 870 10.69 -14.99 -32.15
N GLU A 871 9.82 -15.83 -32.70
CA GLU A 871 8.69 -15.39 -33.54
C GLU A 871 7.66 -14.53 -32.78
N THR A 872 7.47 -14.82 -31.49
CA THR A 872 6.49 -14.16 -30.64
C THR A 872 7.13 -13.55 -29.40
N GLN A 873 6.61 -12.40 -28.99
CA GLN A 873 6.97 -11.74 -27.74
C GLN A 873 6.68 -12.62 -26.50
N TYR A 874 5.56 -13.35 -26.52
CA TYR A 874 5.13 -14.23 -25.42
C TYR A 874 5.28 -15.70 -25.81
N SER A 875 5.58 -16.55 -24.83
CA SER A 875 5.77 -17.99 -25.06
C SER A 875 4.45 -18.73 -25.36
N GLN A 876 3.36 -18.30 -24.71
CA GLN A 876 2.04 -18.93 -24.84
C GLN A 876 1.08 -18.11 -25.71
N SER A 877 0.10 -18.77 -26.33
CA SER A 877 -0.97 -18.12 -27.08
C SER A 877 -1.84 -17.22 -26.20
N PHE A 878 -2.52 -16.24 -26.81
CA PHE A 878 -3.42 -15.32 -26.10
C PHE A 878 -4.49 -16.05 -25.26
N PHE A 879 -5.08 -17.11 -25.82
CA PHE A 879 -6.13 -17.87 -25.14
C PHE A 879 -5.59 -18.64 -23.93
N THR A 880 -4.41 -19.25 -24.06
CA THR A 880 -3.74 -19.91 -22.94
C THR A 880 -3.39 -18.90 -21.84
N GLN A 881 -2.94 -17.69 -22.21
CA GLN A 881 -2.71 -16.61 -21.24
C GLN A 881 -3.99 -16.26 -20.47
N CYS A 882 -5.14 -16.13 -21.15
CA CYS A 882 -6.43 -15.84 -20.51
C CYS A 882 -6.82 -16.93 -19.50
N ILE A 883 -6.66 -18.20 -19.85
CA ILE A 883 -6.97 -19.33 -18.96
C ILE A 883 -6.05 -19.33 -17.74
N ALA A 884 -4.75 -19.13 -17.93
CA ALA A 884 -3.80 -19.08 -16.82
C ALA A 884 -4.12 -17.92 -15.85
N CYS A 885 -4.40 -16.72 -16.38
CA CYS A 885 -4.81 -15.57 -15.58
C CYS A 885 -6.11 -15.85 -14.80
N LEU A 886 -7.11 -16.46 -15.44
CA LEU A 886 -8.36 -16.84 -14.77
C LEU A 886 -8.12 -17.88 -13.67
N TRP A 887 -7.26 -18.87 -13.91
CA TRP A 887 -6.88 -19.89 -12.93
C TRP A 887 -6.23 -19.26 -11.68
N LYS A 888 -5.30 -18.31 -11.88
CA LYS A 888 -4.70 -17.56 -10.76
C LYS A 888 -5.76 -16.77 -10.00
N GLN A 889 -6.63 -16.04 -10.71
CA GLN A 889 -7.67 -15.23 -10.07
C GLN A 889 -8.69 -16.07 -9.32
N HIS A 890 -9.03 -17.26 -9.82
CA HIS A 890 -9.92 -18.19 -9.12
C HIS A 890 -9.39 -18.55 -7.73
N TRP A 891 -8.12 -18.96 -7.61
CA TRP A 891 -7.52 -19.28 -6.32
C TRP A 891 -7.39 -18.06 -5.42
N SER A 892 -7.02 -16.90 -5.98
CA SER A 892 -6.90 -15.65 -5.24
C SER A 892 -8.24 -15.24 -4.61
N TYR A 893 -9.33 -15.31 -5.37
CA TYR A 893 -10.68 -14.96 -4.90
C TYR A 893 -11.23 -15.98 -3.90
N TRP A 894 -11.02 -17.27 -4.14
CA TRP A 894 -11.47 -18.33 -3.25
C TRP A 894 -10.78 -18.28 -1.88
N ARG A 895 -9.47 -18.01 -1.86
CA ARG A 895 -8.66 -17.94 -0.63
C ARG A 895 -8.60 -16.55 0.00
N ASN A 896 -9.42 -15.60 -0.47
CA ASN A 896 -9.61 -14.30 0.15
C ASN A 896 -11.00 -14.20 0.80
N PRO A 897 -11.22 -14.82 1.97
CA PRO A 897 -12.52 -14.82 2.65
C PRO A 897 -12.93 -13.41 3.11
N LEU A 898 -11.96 -12.54 3.42
CA LEU A 898 -12.21 -11.15 3.82
C LEU A 898 -12.87 -10.33 2.70
N TYR A 899 -12.63 -10.69 1.45
CA TYR A 899 -13.31 -10.11 0.31
C TYR A 899 -14.58 -10.90 -0.04
N SER A 900 -14.44 -12.16 -0.43
CA SER A 900 -15.55 -12.93 -1.03
C SER A 900 -16.62 -13.34 -0.01
N ALA A 901 -16.23 -13.91 1.13
CA ALA A 901 -17.18 -14.41 2.13
C ALA A 901 -17.88 -13.26 2.87
N VAL A 902 -17.12 -12.23 3.27
CA VAL A 902 -17.69 -11.02 3.89
C VAL A 902 -18.69 -10.35 2.95
N ARG A 903 -18.36 -10.24 1.65
CA ARG A 903 -19.24 -9.64 0.64
C ARG A 903 -20.55 -10.42 0.49
N ILE A 904 -20.52 -11.76 0.41
CA ILE A 904 -21.73 -12.59 0.30
C ILE A 904 -22.57 -12.54 1.59
N LEU A 905 -21.94 -12.75 2.76
CA LEU A 905 -22.63 -12.73 4.06
C LEU A 905 -23.27 -11.35 4.32
N TYR A 906 -22.54 -10.29 4.03
CA TYR A 906 -23.07 -8.92 4.11
C TYR A 906 -24.23 -8.71 3.16
N THR A 907 -24.16 -9.22 1.92
CA THR A 907 -25.24 -9.09 0.94
C THR A 907 -26.52 -9.74 1.45
N ALA A 908 -26.44 -10.94 2.03
CA ALA A 908 -27.59 -11.62 2.64
C ALA A 908 -28.14 -10.85 3.85
N PHE A 909 -27.25 -10.38 4.75
CA PHE A 909 -27.63 -9.58 5.91
C PHE A 909 -28.31 -8.25 5.51
N LEU A 910 -27.76 -7.57 4.51
CA LEU A 910 -28.31 -6.33 3.97
C LEU A 910 -29.66 -6.56 3.31
N ALA A 911 -29.83 -7.67 2.58
CA ALA A 911 -31.11 -8.03 1.97
C ALA A 911 -32.21 -8.22 3.03
N LEU A 912 -31.89 -8.84 4.17
CA LEU A 912 -32.83 -9.01 5.28
C LEU A 912 -33.19 -7.68 5.95
N ILE A 913 -32.20 -6.83 6.25
CA ILE A 913 -32.46 -5.50 6.80
C ILE A 913 -33.33 -4.70 5.82
N PHE A 914 -32.92 -4.62 4.57
CA PHE A 914 -33.59 -3.84 3.55
C PHE A 914 -35.01 -4.36 3.28
N GLY A 915 -35.18 -5.67 3.12
CA GLY A 915 -36.49 -6.31 2.97
C GLY A 915 -37.41 -6.05 4.17
N SER A 916 -36.88 -6.03 5.39
CA SER A 916 -37.67 -5.74 6.59
C SER A 916 -38.08 -4.26 6.70
N MET A 917 -37.29 -3.35 6.13
CA MET A 917 -37.58 -1.91 6.09
C MET A 917 -38.73 -1.61 5.13
N PHE A 918 -38.71 -2.25 3.96
CA PHE A 918 -39.70 -2.05 2.89
C PHE A 918 -40.79 -3.13 2.88
N TRP A 919 -41.06 -3.73 4.03
CA TRP A 919 -41.93 -4.90 4.16
C TRP A 919 -43.34 -4.68 3.62
N ASP A 920 -43.75 -5.52 2.67
CA ASP A 920 -45.08 -5.56 2.06
C ASP A 920 -45.53 -4.22 1.44
N LEU A 921 -44.56 -3.46 0.91
CA LEU A 921 -44.79 -2.17 0.27
C LEU A 921 -45.12 -2.31 -1.21
N GLY A 922 -44.66 -3.39 -1.87
CA GLY A 922 -44.89 -3.65 -3.28
C GLY A 922 -46.35 -3.95 -3.63
N LYS A 923 -47.17 -4.33 -2.65
CA LYS A 923 -48.61 -4.60 -2.82
C LYS A 923 -49.51 -3.36 -2.64
N LYS A 924 -48.96 -2.26 -2.14
CA LYS A 924 -49.72 -1.04 -1.86
C LYS A 924 -49.69 -0.13 -3.08
N LEU A 925 -50.83 0.00 -3.74
CA LEU A 925 -50.96 0.77 -4.98
C LEU A 925 -52.10 1.80 -4.92
N ASP A 926 -52.60 2.11 -3.71
CA ASP A 926 -53.77 2.97 -3.53
C ASP A 926 -53.46 4.45 -3.83
N ASN A 927 -52.27 4.92 -3.43
CA ASN A 927 -51.89 6.33 -3.52
C ASN A 927 -50.56 6.53 -4.28
N GLN A 928 -50.39 7.71 -4.90
CA GLN A 928 -49.16 8.09 -5.59
C GLN A 928 -47.91 7.94 -4.71
N GLN A 929 -48.04 8.24 -3.41
CA GLN A 929 -46.95 8.11 -2.44
C GLN A 929 -46.47 6.66 -2.28
N ASP A 930 -47.36 5.67 -2.44
CA ASP A 930 -46.98 4.26 -2.32
C ASP A 930 -46.17 3.80 -3.54
N ILE A 931 -46.50 4.27 -4.74
CA ILE A 931 -45.67 4.08 -5.94
C ILE A 931 -44.30 4.73 -5.76
N PHE A 932 -44.24 5.95 -5.22
CA PHE A 932 -42.96 6.60 -4.91
C PHE A 932 -42.13 5.82 -3.90
N ASN A 933 -42.74 5.31 -2.84
CA ASN A 933 -42.06 4.51 -1.83
C ASN A 933 -41.54 3.18 -2.44
N ALA A 934 -42.33 2.54 -3.30
CA ALA A 934 -41.93 1.32 -4.01
C ALA A 934 -40.80 1.56 -5.00
N MET A 935 -40.84 2.65 -5.78
CA MET A 935 -39.73 3.07 -6.63
C MET A 935 -38.49 3.47 -5.84
N GLY A 936 -38.67 4.15 -4.71
CA GLY A 936 -37.61 4.51 -3.78
C GLY A 936 -36.90 3.27 -3.24
N SER A 937 -37.63 2.18 -3.02
CA SER A 937 -37.05 0.88 -2.63
C SER A 937 -36.13 0.31 -3.72
N MET A 938 -36.57 0.29 -4.99
CA MET A 938 -35.75 -0.20 -6.10
C MET A 938 -34.50 0.68 -6.30
N TYR A 939 -34.68 2.00 -6.20
CA TYR A 939 -33.60 2.98 -6.29
C TYR A 939 -32.55 2.78 -5.20
N ALA A 940 -32.98 2.79 -3.93
CA ALA A 940 -32.07 2.66 -2.80
C ALA A 940 -31.37 1.28 -2.82
N SER A 941 -32.11 0.23 -3.19
CA SER A 941 -31.58 -1.12 -3.31
C SER A 941 -30.39 -1.19 -4.28
N VAL A 942 -30.60 -0.79 -5.54
CA VAL A 942 -29.56 -0.84 -6.57
C VAL A 942 -28.41 0.11 -6.25
N PHE A 943 -28.72 1.35 -5.89
CA PHE A 943 -27.71 2.40 -5.79
C PHE A 943 -26.72 2.15 -4.65
N PHE A 944 -27.21 1.83 -3.44
CA PHE A 944 -26.33 1.62 -2.28
C PHE A 944 -25.60 0.28 -2.34
N LEU A 945 -26.27 -0.80 -2.81
CA LEU A 945 -25.61 -2.08 -3.03
C LEU A 945 -24.52 -1.96 -4.12
N GLY A 946 -24.84 -1.26 -5.21
CA GLY A 946 -23.90 -0.99 -6.29
C GLY A 946 -22.66 -0.22 -5.83
N MET A 947 -22.83 0.89 -5.11
CA MET A 947 -21.71 1.66 -4.56
C MET A 947 -20.86 0.86 -3.58
N GLN A 948 -21.48 0.04 -2.72
CA GLN A 948 -20.76 -0.81 -1.77
C GLN A 948 -19.85 -1.81 -2.49
N ILE A 949 -20.39 -2.48 -3.51
CA ILE A 949 -19.63 -3.48 -4.27
C ILE A 949 -18.51 -2.80 -5.06
N ALA A 950 -18.82 -1.71 -5.75
CA ALA A 950 -17.85 -0.93 -6.52
C ALA A 950 -16.70 -0.38 -5.67
N SER A 951 -16.92 -0.12 -4.38
CA SER A 951 -15.90 0.37 -3.45
C SER A 951 -15.14 -0.75 -2.74
N SER A 952 -15.73 -1.95 -2.61
CA SER A 952 -15.07 -3.10 -1.98
C SER A 952 -14.07 -3.80 -2.91
N VAL A 953 -14.28 -3.75 -4.23
CA VAL A 953 -13.36 -4.32 -5.23
C VAL A 953 -12.07 -3.50 -5.40
N GLN A 954 -12.11 -2.17 -5.17
CA GLN A 954 -10.97 -1.28 -5.39
C GLN A 954 -9.68 -1.70 -4.67
N PRO A 955 -9.67 -1.98 -3.34
CA PRO A 955 -8.44 -2.37 -2.65
C PRO A 955 -7.86 -3.69 -3.17
N VAL A 956 -8.69 -4.64 -3.61
CA VAL A 956 -8.24 -5.92 -4.18
C VAL A 956 -7.52 -5.69 -5.50
N VAL A 957 -8.11 -4.86 -6.38
CA VAL A 957 -7.52 -4.52 -7.69
C VAL A 957 -6.24 -3.71 -7.53
N VAL A 958 -6.13 -2.83 -6.53
CA VAL A 958 -4.89 -2.07 -6.26
C VAL A 958 -3.73 -2.99 -5.93
N VAL A 959 -3.94 -4.01 -5.09
CA VAL A 959 -2.91 -5.01 -4.73
C VAL A 959 -2.51 -5.83 -5.95
N GLU A 960 -3.49 -6.35 -6.70
CA GLU A 960 -3.23 -7.16 -7.90
C GLU A 960 -2.60 -6.34 -9.03
N ARG A 961 -2.84 -5.01 -9.11
CA ARG A 961 -2.20 -4.13 -10.09
C ARG A 961 -0.68 -4.05 -9.89
N ALA A 962 -0.20 -4.03 -8.65
CA ALA A 962 1.24 -4.03 -8.38
C ALA A 962 1.89 -5.33 -8.86
N VAL A 963 1.22 -6.46 -8.63
CA VAL A 963 1.64 -7.79 -9.13
C VAL A 963 1.61 -7.83 -10.67
N PHE A 964 0.54 -7.31 -11.28
CA PHE A 964 0.39 -7.20 -12.73
C PHE A 964 1.53 -6.42 -13.38
N TYR A 965 1.93 -5.27 -12.83
CA TYR A 965 3.04 -4.50 -13.41
C TYR A 965 4.36 -5.27 -13.40
N ARG A 966 4.65 -6.00 -12.32
CA ARG A 966 5.83 -6.90 -12.26
C ARG A 966 5.74 -8.01 -13.30
N GLU A 967 4.63 -8.74 -13.34
CA GLU A 967 4.41 -9.86 -14.27
C GLU A 967 4.45 -9.42 -15.74
N ARG A 968 3.93 -8.22 -16.05
CA ARG A 968 4.01 -7.60 -17.38
C ARG A 968 5.46 -7.24 -17.74
N ALA A 969 6.22 -6.68 -16.80
CA ALA A 969 7.62 -6.32 -17.02
C ALA A 969 8.52 -7.56 -17.21
N ALA A 970 8.19 -8.69 -16.58
CA ALA A 970 8.85 -9.99 -16.78
C ALA A 970 8.37 -10.75 -18.03
N GLY A 971 7.43 -10.19 -18.81
CA GLY A 971 6.98 -10.77 -20.07
C GLY A 971 6.10 -12.03 -19.93
N LEU A 972 5.38 -12.22 -18.81
CA LEU A 972 4.53 -13.40 -18.62
C LEU A 972 3.32 -13.42 -19.58
N TYR A 973 2.65 -12.28 -19.73
CA TYR A 973 1.44 -12.16 -20.55
C TYR A 973 1.19 -10.71 -20.97
N SER A 974 0.30 -10.50 -21.94
CA SER A 974 -0.14 -9.17 -22.38
C SER A 974 -1.19 -8.54 -21.46
N ALA A 975 -1.45 -7.23 -21.54
CA ALA A 975 -2.38 -6.56 -20.62
C ALA A 975 -3.83 -7.09 -20.67
N LEU A 976 -4.27 -7.59 -21.82
CA LEU A 976 -5.67 -7.99 -22.05
C LEU A 976 -6.07 -9.32 -21.36
N PRO A 977 -5.27 -10.39 -21.38
CA PRO A 977 -5.51 -11.61 -20.60
C PRO A 977 -5.73 -11.39 -19.11
N TYR A 978 -4.96 -10.49 -18.50
CA TYR A 978 -5.18 -10.09 -17.11
C TYR A 978 -6.55 -9.43 -16.91
N ALA A 979 -6.88 -8.45 -17.76
CA ALA A 979 -8.16 -7.77 -17.68
C ALA A 979 -9.34 -8.73 -17.90
N PHE A 980 -9.20 -9.69 -18.82
CA PHE A 980 -10.18 -10.74 -19.06
C PHE A 980 -10.37 -11.62 -17.81
N GLY A 981 -9.28 -12.17 -17.25
CA GLY A 981 -9.34 -13.00 -16.05
C GLY A 981 -9.98 -12.27 -14.86
N GLN A 982 -9.62 -11.00 -14.66
CA GLN A 982 -10.16 -10.14 -13.60
C GLN A 982 -11.65 -9.80 -13.80
N THR A 983 -12.08 -9.59 -15.04
CA THR A 983 -13.49 -9.26 -15.35
C THR A 983 -14.37 -10.51 -15.25
N LEU A 984 -13.88 -11.65 -15.74
CA LEU A 984 -14.64 -12.88 -15.80
C LEU A 984 -14.83 -13.52 -14.41
N ILE A 985 -13.84 -13.43 -13.52
CA ILE A 985 -13.97 -13.98 -12.16
C ILE A 985 -15.07 -13.29 -11.35
N GLU A 986 -15.38 -12.02 -11.60
CA GLU A 986 -16.44 -11.30 -10.89
C GLU A 986 -17.86 -11.75 -11.30
N VAL A 987 -18.04 -12.31 -12.50
CA VAL A 987 -19.36 -12.68 -13.04
C VAL A 987 -20.10 -13.71 -12.18
N PRO A 988 -19.51 -14.87 -11.79
CA PRO A 988 -20.20 -15.84 -10.94
C PRO A 988 -20.58 -15.30 -9.57
N TYR A 989 -19.69 -14.51 -8.94
CA TYR A 989 -19.96 -13.92 -7.62
C TYR A 989 -21.04 -12.85 -7.69
N ALA A 990 -21.03 -12.00 -8.72
CA ALA A 990 -22.08 -11.01 -8.95
C ALA A 990 -23.44 -11.68 -9.20
N PHE A 991 -23.48 -12.79 -9.95
CA PHE A 991 -24.69 -13.55 -10.20
C PHE A 991 -25.25 -14.18 -8.92
N ALA A 992 -24.40 -14.82 -8.11
CA ALA A 992 -24.78 -15.36 -6.82
C ALA A 992 -25.33 -14.27 -5.89
N GLN A 993 -24.69 -13.10 -5.82
CA GLN A 993 -25.18 -11.96 -5.05
C GLN A 993 -26.53 -11.45 -5.54
N ALA A 994 -26.72 -11.33 -6.87
CA ALA A 994 -27.98 -10.89 -7.45
C ALA A 994 -29.13 -11.83 -7.10
N ILE A 995 -28.90 -13.15 -7.11
CA ILE A 995 -29.90 -14.13 -6.68
C ILE A 995 -30.19 -14.01 -5.19
N ILE A 996 -29.15 -14.03 -4.33
CA ILE A 996 -29.32 -14.01 -2.87
C ILE A 996 -30.06 -12.74 -2.45
N TYR A 997 -29.54 -11.59 -2.86
CA TYR A 997 -30.11 -10.30 -2.49
C TYR A 997 -31.47 -10.10 -3.15
N GLY A 998 -31.55 -10.36 -4.46
CA GLY A 998 -32.74 -10.11 -5.25
C GLY A 998 -33.92 -10.94 -4.80
N THR A 999 -33.74 -12.24 -4.56
CA THR A 999 -34.82 -13.14 -4.09
C THR A 999 -35.36 -12.72 -2.73
N ILE A 1000 -34.47 -12.44 -1.77
CA ILE A 1000 -34.87 -12.06 -0.40
C ILE A 1000 -35.64 -10.73 -0.43
N VAL A 1001 -35.09 -9.72 -1.10
CA VAL A 1001 -35.72 -8.39 -1.19
C VAL A 1001 -37.04 -8.47 -1.96
N TYR A 1002 -37.09 -9.21 -3.07
CA TYR A 1002 -38.32 -9.38 -3.86
C TYR A 1002 -39.45 -9.99 -3.03
N ALA A 1003 -39.14 -11.05 -2.28
CA ALA A 1003 -40.08 -11.73 -1.40
C ALA A 1003 -40.58 -10.83 -0.26
N MET A 1004 -39.68 -10.11 0.42
CA MET A 1004 -40.01 -9.31 1.60
C MET A 1004 -40.71 -7.99 1.26
N ILE A 1005 -40.38 -7.35 0.13
CA ILE A 1005 -41.10 -6.17 -0.35
C ILE A 1005 -42.51 -6.55 -0.81
N GLY A 1006 -42.71 -7.80 -1.26
CA GLY A 1006 -44.00 -8.32 -1.67
C GLY A 1006 -44.36 -7.93 -3.11
N PHE A 1007 -43.40 -7.96 -4.02
CA PHE A 1007 -43.69 -7.81 -5.45
C PHE A 1007 -44.51 -9.00 -5.99
N GLU A 1008 -45.13 -8.82 -7.15
CA GLU A 1008 -46.04 -9.80 -7.76
C GLU A 1008 -45.29 -11.03 -8.29
N TRP A 1009 -45.54 -12.20 -7.70
CA TRP A 1009 -44.88 -13.46 -8.09
C TRP A 1009 -45.35 -14.01 -9.43
N THR A 1010 -44.82 -13.46 -10.52
CA THR A 1010 -44.86 -14.06 -11.86
C THR A 1010 -43.45 -14.38 -12.32
N ALA A 1011 -43.28 -15.48 -13.06
CA ALA A 1011 -41.96 -15.88 -13.55
C ALA A 1011 -41.30 -14.77 -14.37
N ALA A 1012 -42.07 -14.10 -15.24
CA ALA A 1012 -41.57 -13.00 -16.07
C ALA A 1012 -41.08 -11.81 -15.23
N LYS A 1013 -41.88 -11.30 -14.29
CA LYS A 1013 -41.50 -10.13 -13.45
C LYS A 1013 -40.30 -10.44 -12.56
N TYR A 1014 -40.22 -11.66 -12.03
CA TYR A 1014 -39.09 -12.11 -11.22
C TYR A 1014 -37.79 -12.22 -12.02
N PHE A 1015 -37.80 -12.88 -13.19
CA PHE A 1015 -36.59 -13.00 -14.01
C PHE A 1015 -36.12 -11.66 -14.56
N TRP A 1016 -37.03 -10.74 -14.92
CA TRP A 1016 -36.67 -9.37 -15.27
C TRP A 1016 -36.01 -8.63 -14.11
N TYR A 1017 -36.55 -8.77 -12.90
CA TYR A 1017 -35.96 -8.18 -11.70
C TYR A 1017 -34.54 -8.69 -11.44
N ILE A 1018 -34.32 -10.01 -11.46
CA ILE A 1018 -32.99 -10.60 -11.29
C ILE A 1018 -32.03 -10.19 -12.42
N PHE A 1019 -32.51 -10.11 -13.66
CA PHE A 1019 -31.71 -9.66 -14.81
C PHE A 1019 -31.18 -8.23 -14.61
N PHE A 1020 -32.06 -7.28 -14.28
CA PHE A 1020 -31.66 -5.89 -14.05
C PHE A 1020 -30.78 -5.74 -12.81
N MET A 1021 -31.06 -6.49 -11.74
CA MET A 1021 -30.18 -6.55 -10.57
C MET A 1021 -28.79 -7.08 -10.95
N PHE A 1022 -28.69 -8.21 -11.66
CA PHE A 1022 -27.41 -8.80 -12.03
C PHE A 1022 -26.51 -7.86 -12.85
N PHE A 1023 -27.03 -7.32 -13.96
CA PHE A 1023 -26.24 -6.41 -14.79
C PHE A 1023 -25.94 -5.09 -14.10
N SER A 1024 -26.80 -4.64 -13.18
CA SER A 1024 -26.50 -3.44 -12.39
C SER A 1024 -25.31 -3.62 -11.47
N LEU A 1025 -25.27 -4.73 -10.74
CA LEU A 1025 -24.11 -5.09 -9.92
C LEU A 1025 -22.85 -5.23 -10.79
N LEU A 1026 -22.97 -5.82 -11.99
CA LEU A 1026 -21.85 -6.01 -12.91
C LEU A 1026 -21.23 -4.67 -13.36
N TYR A 1027 -22.03 -3.72 -13.85
CA TYR A 1027 -21.45 -2.43 -14.27
C TYR A 1027 -20.88 -1.64 -13.08
N PHE A 1028 -21.46 -1.76 -11.89
CA PHE A 1028 -20.89 -1.11 -10.69
C PHE A 1028 -19.53 -1.70 -10.32
N ILE A 1029 -19.37 -3.02 -10.35
CA ILE A 1029 -18.08 -3.69 -10.14
C ILE A 1029 -17.05 -3.18 -11.15
N PHE A 1030 -17.39 -3.20 -12.43
CA PHE A 1030 -16.48 -2.82 -13.49
C PHE A 1030 -16.11 -1.33 -13.41
N TYR A 1031 -17.05 -0.48 -13.03
CA TYR A 1031 -16.78 0.92 -12.75
C TYR A 1031 -15.75 1.11 -11.61
N GLY A 1032 -15.89 0.35 -10.52
CA GLY A 1032 -14.91 0.34 -9.43
C GLY A 1032 -13.51 -0.06 -9.91
N MET A 1033 -13.42 -1.03 -10.81
CA MET A 1033 -12.16 -1.44 -11.43
C MET A 1033 -11.58 -0.38 -12.38
N ILE A 1034 -12.41 0.26 -13.20
CA ILE A 1034 -12.01 1.39 -14.07
C ILE A 1034 -11.42 2.51 -13.23
N ALA A 1035 -12.07 2.88 -12.12
CA ALA A 1035 -11.62 3.96 -11.25
C ALA A 1035 -10.19 3.73 -10.74
N VAL A 1036 -9.82 2.47 -10.43
CA VAL A 1036 -8.45 2.09 -10.05
C VAL A 1036 -7.50 2.06 -11.25
N ALA A 1037 -7.96 1.59 -12.42
CA ALA A 1037 -7.14 1.49 -13.62
C ALA A 1037 -6.74 2.86 -14.20
N VAL A 1038 -7.56 3.89 -14.03
CA VAL A 1038 -7.30 5.25 -14.56
C VAL A 1038 -6.68 6.20 -13.54
N THR A 1039 -6.40 5.75 -12.32
CA THR A 1039 -5.84 6.61 -11.25
C THR A 1039 -4.58 6.03 -10.63
N PRO A 1040 -3.63 6.87 -10.19
CA PRO A 1040 -2.37 6.38 -9.63
C PRO A 1040 -2.56 5.77 -8.24
N ASN A 1041 -3.52 6.26 -7.45
CA ASN A 1041 -3.69 5.85 -6.06
C ASN A 1041 -5.17 5.67 -5.69
N HIS A 1042 -5.42 4.76 -4.74
CA HIS A 1042 -6.76 4.39 -4.26
C HIS A 1042 -7.57 5.59 -3.74
N HIS A 1043 -6.92 6.60 -3.17
CA HIS A 1043 -7.60 7.80 -2.69
C HIS A 1043 -8.23 8.61 -3.81
N ILE A 1044 -7.50 8.76 -4.92
CA ILE A 1044 -8.00 9.49 -6.10
C ILE A 1044 -9.10 8.66 -6.77
N ALA A 1045 -8.93 7.34 -6.85
CA ALA A 1045 -9.98 6.41 -7.33
C ALA A 1045 -11.31 6.63 -6.58
N ASN A 1046 -11.27 6.70 -5.25
CA ASN A 1046 -12.45 6.94 -4.43
C ASN A 1046 -13.09 8.31 -4.68
N ILE A 1047 -12.28 9.39 -4.72
CA ILE A 1047 -12.82 10.74 -4.94
C ILE A 1047 -13.50 10.85 -6.31
N ILE A 1048 -12.90 10.29 -7.35
CA ILE A 1048 -13.49 10.23 -8.69
C ILE A 1048 -14.75 9.37 -8.66
N SER A 1049 -14.71 8.19 -8.01
CA SER A 1049 -15.88 7.31 -7.84
C SER A 1049 -17.08 8.04 -7.26
N TYR A 1050 -16.89 8.77 -6.16
CA TYR A 1050 -17.95 9.54 -5.52
C TYR A 1050 -18.52 10.66 -6.40
N SER A 1051 -17.72 11.23 -7.31
CA SER A 1051 -18.19 12.26 -8.25
C SER A 1051 -19.23 11.67 -9.21
N PHE A 1052 -18.93 10.51 -9.79
CA PHE A 1052 -19.87 9.83 -10.68
C PHE A 1052 -21.06 9.25 -9.91
N TYR A 1053 -20.89 8.74 -8.69
CA TYR A 1053 -22.03 8.31 -7.89
C TYR A 1053 -22.99 9.47 -7.59
N ALA A 1054 -22.49 10.67 -7.28
CA ALA A 1054 -23.31 11.86 -7.10
C ALA A 1054 -24.07 12.23 -8.38
N LEU A 1055 -23.42 12.17 -9.54
CA LEU A 1055 -24.06 12.40 -10.84
C LEU A 1055 -25.11 11.33 -11.18
N TRP A 1056 -24.79 10.05 -10.96
CA TRP A 1056 -25.72 8.95 -11.21
C TRP A 1056 -26.94 9.02 -10.31
N ASN A 1057 -26.77 9.40 -9.04
CA ASN A 1057 -27.84 9.71 -8.10
C ASN A 1057 -28.74 10.83 -8.63
N LEU A 1058 -28.15 11.99 -8.97
CA LEU A 1058 -28.88 13.18 -9.41
C LEU A 1058 -29.73 12.91 -10.65
N PHE A 1059 -29.16 12.21 -11.64
CA PHE A 1059 -29.82 11.91 -12.91
C PHE A 1059 -30.39 10.49 -12.97
N SER A 1060 -30.62 9.85 -11.83
CA SER A 1060 -31.18 8.49 -11.77
C SER A 1060 -32.63 8.43 -12.28
N GLY A 1061 -33.35 9.56 -12.28
CA GLY A 1061 -34.78 9.60 -12.56
C GLY A 1061 -35.66 9.53 -11.31
N PHE A 1062 -35.07 9.27 -10.13
CA PHE A 1062 -35.78 9.31 -8.85
C PHE A 1062 -35.77 10.71 -8.21
N VAL A 1063 -34.60 11.34 -8.10
CA VAL A 1063 -34.46 12.69 -7.51
C VAL A 1063 -35.15 13.76 -8.37
N ILE A 1064 -34.93 13.69 -9.69
CA ILE A 1064 -35.65 14.48 -10.68
C ILE A 1064 -36.10 13.55 -11.81
N PRO A 1065 -37.41 13.52 -12.14
CA PRO A 1065 -37.88 12.69 -13.23
C PRO A 1065 -37.46 13.26 -14.57
N MET A 1066 -37.19 12.38 -15.53
CA MET A 1066 -36.65 12.74 -16.84
C MET A 1066 -37.45 13.85 -17.57
N PRO A 1067 -38.81 13.83 -17.62
CA PRO A 1067 -39.56 14.87 -18.34
C PRO A 1067 -39.36 16.29 -17.79
N ARG A 1068 -39.10 16.40 -16.48
CA ARG A 1068 -38.89 17.67 -15.78
C ARG A 1068 -37.46 18.18 -15.88
N THR A 1069 -36.51 17.37 -16.34
CA THR A 1069 -35.14 17.86 -16.54
C THR A 1069 -35.04 18.89 -17.66
N PRO A 1070 -34.24 19.95 -17.47
CA PRO A 1070 -33.95 20.92 -18.53
C PRO A 1070 -33.36 20.26 -19.77
N VAL A 1071 -33.74 20.76 -20.95
CA VAL A 1071 -33.35 20.20 -22.26
C VAL A 1071 -31.84 20.00 -22.40
N TRP A 1072 -31.03 20.93 -21.90
CA TRP A 1072 -29.56 20.85 -21.95
C TRP A 1072 -28.95 19.75 -21.07
N TRP A 1073 -29.68 19.22 -20.08
CA TRP A 1073 -29.22 18.14 -19.21
C TRP A 1073 -29.90 16.78 -19.49
N ARG A 1074 -30.94 16.75 -20.35
CA ARG A 1074 -31.68 15.52 -20.69
C ARG A 1074 -30.78 14.41 -21.27
N TRP A 1075 -29.70 14.75 -21.95
CA TRP A 1075 -28.78 13.78 -22.55
C TRP A 1075 -28.12 12.87 -21.49
N PHE A 1076 -27.88 13.38 -20.28
CA PHE A 1076 -27.16 12.63 -19.25
C PHE A 1076 -28.00 11.46 -18.71
N HIS A 1077 -29.34 11.56 -18.72
CA HIS A 1077 -30.21 10.43 -18.39
C HIS A 1077 -29.96 9.21 -19.28
N TRP A 1078 -29.64 9.42 -20.56
CA TRP A 1078 -29.38 8.34 -21.51
C TRP A 1078 -27.99 7.71 -21.35
N VAL A 1079 -27.03 8.44 -20.79
CA VAL A 1079 -25.67 7.94 -20.53
C VAL A 1079 -25.55 7.36 -19.11
N ASN A 1080 -26.50 7.64 -18.23
CA ASN A 1080 -26.50 7.17 -16.84
C ASN A 1080 -27.00 5.71 -16.73
N PRO A 1081 -26.15 4.74 -16.37
CA PRO A 1081 -26.55 3.33 -16.26
C PRO A 1081 -27.60 3.08 -15.15
N LEU A 1082 -27.57 3.91 -14.09
CA LEU A 1082 -28.54 3.79 -13.00
C LEU A 1082 -29.96 4.20 -13.44
N ALA A 1083 -30.07 5.18 -14.35
CA ALA A 1083 -31.35 5.62 -14.87
C ALA A 1083 -32.04 4.52 -15.69
N TRP A 1084 -31.28 3.80 -16.51
CA TRP A 1084 -31.77 2.63 -17.23
C TRP A 1084 -32.15 1.50 -16.31
N THR A 1085 -31.36 1.24 -15.27
CA THR A 1085 -31.69 0.18 -14.29
C THR A 1085 -33.01 0.47 -13.60
N LEU A 1086 -33.24 1.73 -13.18
CA LEU A 1086 -34.51 2.14 -12.61
C LEU A 1086 -35.67 2.07 -13.60
N TYR A 1087 -35.46 2.47 -14.86
CA TYR A 1087 -36.46 2.27 -15.91
C TYR A 1087 -36.85 0.80 -15.99
N GLY A 1088 -35.88 -0.11 -16.13
CA GLY A 1088 -36.13 -1.54 -16.29
C GLY A 1088 -36.87 -2.16 -15.10
N LEU A 1089 -36.44 -1.83 -13.88
CA LEU A 1089 -37.10 -2.31 -12.66
C LEU A 1089 -38.53 -1.76 -12.52
N ALA A 1090 -38.73 -0.45 -12.66
CA ALA A 1090 -40.05 0.15 -12.50
C ALA A 1090 -41.02 -0.26 -13.62
N ALA A 1091 -40.57 -0.27 -14.87
CA ALA A 1091 -41.41 -0.66 -16.02
C ALA A 1091 -41.80 -2.14 -15.99
N SER A 1092 -40.91 -3.02 -15.51
CA SER A 1092 -41.21 -4.46 -15.40
C SER A 1092 -42.18 -4.80 -14.27
N GLN A 1093 -42.15 -4.06 -13.15
CA GLN A 1093 -43.04 -4.35 -12.02
C GLN A 1093 -44.39 -3.63 -12.11
N PHE A 1094 -44.39 -2.37 -12.56
CA PHE A 1094 -45.58 -1.49 -12.51
C PHE A 1094 -46.07 -1.01 -13.88
N GLY A 1095 -45.30 -1.21 -14.96
CA GLY A 1095 -45.63 -0.67 -16.27
C GLY A 1095 -46.83 -1.34 -16.98
N ASP A 1096 -47.28 -2.49 -16.49
CA ASP A 1096 -48.43 -3.26 -17.00
C ASP A 1096 -49.65 -3.24 -16.06
N VAL A 1097 -49.58 -2.50 -14.96
CA VAL A 1097 -50.61 -2.49 -13.90
C VAL A 1097 -51.68 -1.43 -14.20
N LYS A 1098 -52.94 -1.86 -14.30
CA LYS A 1098 -54.10 -1.02 -14.68
C LYS A 1098 -55.01 -0.62 -13.52
N GLU A 1099 -54.58 -0.84 -12.28
CA GLU A 1099 -55.33 -0.42 -11.08
C GLU A 1099 -55.43 1.11 -11.00
N GLU A 1100 -56.57 1.63 -10.52
CA GLU A 1100 -56.81 3.08 -10.38
C GLU A 1100 -56.30 3.61 -9.03
N LEU A 1101 -55.56 4.73 -9.09
CA LEU A 1101 -55.09 5.48 -7.92
C LEU A 1101 -56.19 6.41 -7.37
N ASP A 1102 -56.02 6.90 -6.14
CA ASP A 1102 -56.84 7.98 -5.54
C ASP A 1102 -57.02 9.22 -6.44
N SER A 1103 -56.07 9.46 -7.36
CA SER A 1103 -56.10 10.54 -8.35
C SER A 1103 -56.94 10.24 -9.61
N LYS A 1104 -57.65 9.09 -9.67
CA LYS A 1104 -58.42 8.59 -10.82
C LYS A 1104 -57.60 8.33 -12.10
N GLN A 1105 -56.30 8.09 -11.95
CA GLN A 1105 -55.40 7.69 -13.05
C GLN A 1105 -54.94 6.27 -12.79
N THR A 1106 -54.70 5.48 -13.84
CA THR A 1106 -54.13 4.14 -13.66
C THR A 1106 -52.66 4.21 -13.27
N VAL A 1107 -52.15 3.15 -12.59
CA VAL A 1107 -50.72 3.04 -12.26
C VAL A 1107 -49.85 3.14 -13.52
N GLU A 1108 -50.21 2.46 -14.61
CA GLU A 1108 -49.55 2.54 -15.91
C GLU A 1108 -49.47 4.00 -16.43
N GLU A 1109 -50.59 4.73 -16.43
CA GLU A 1109 -50.65 6.12 -16.89
C GLU A 1109 -49.79 7.05 -16.01
N PHE A 1110 -49.76 6.83 -14.69
CA PHE A 1110 -48.93 7.60 -13.77
C PHE A 1110 -47.44 7.35 -14.00
N VAL A 1111 -47.02 6.08 -14.12
CA VAL A 1111 -45.63 5.70 -14.39
C VAL A 1111 -45.16 6.29 -15.73
N ARG A 1112 -46.03 6.30 -16.74
CA ARG A 1112 -45.73 6.87 -18.04
C ARG A 1112 -45.69 8.40 -18.03
N SER A 1113 -46.64 9.07 -17.37
CA SER A 1113 -46.74 10.53 -17.40
C SER A 1113 -45.73 11.23 -16.49
N TYR A 1114 -45.44 10.66 -15.31
CA TYR A 1114 -44.51 11.25 -14.35
C TYR A 1114 -43.06 10.86 -14.62
N PHE A 1115 -42.77 9.55 -14.73
CA PHE A 1115 -41.40 9.06 -14.90
C PHE A 1115 -40.97 8.93 -16.37
N GLY A 1116 -41.92 8.81 -17.30
CA GLY A 1116 -41.63 8.60 -18.71
C GLY A 1116 -41.35 7.15 -19.09
N PHE A 1117 -41.66 6.19 -18.22
CA PHE A 1117 -41.36 4.78 -18.44
C PHE A 1117 -42.50 4.09 -19.21
N ARG A 1118 -42.13 3.23 -20.16
CA ARG A 1118 -43.02 2.47 -21.04
C ARG A 1118 -42.71 0.99 -20.96
N HIS A 1119 -43.72 0.16 -20.74
CA HIS A 1119 -43.57 -1.30 -20.61
C HIS A 1119 -43.03 -1.96 -21.90
N ASP A 1120 -43.51 -1.55 -23.08
CA ASP A 1120 -43.06 -2.09 -24.37
C ASP A 1120 -41.56 -1.87 -24.64
N PHE A 1121 -40.91 -0.98 -23.90
CA PHE A 1121 -39.51 -0.61 -24.10
C PHE A 1121 -38.53 -1.47 -23.27
N ILE A 1122 -39.02 -2.38 -22.41
CA ILE A 1122 -38.19 -3.20 -21.50
C ILE A 1122 -37.08 -3.95 -22.26
N GLY A 1123 -37.38 -4.53 -23.42
CA GLY A 1123 -36.38 -5.24 -24.23
C GLY A 1123 -35.21 -4.35 -24.68
N VAL A 1124 -35.48 -3.09 -25.03
CA VAL A 1124 -34.44 -2.12 -25.39
C VAL A 1124 -33.62 -1.73 -24.16
N VAL A 1125 -34.28 -1.52 -23.01
CA VAL A 1125 -33.60 -1.24 -21.75
C VAL A 1125 -32.63 -2.37 -21.37
N ALA A 1126 -33.05 -3.62 -21.58
CA ALA A 1126 -32.22 -4.80 -21.33
C ALA A 1126 -30.94 -4.80 -22.18
N VAL A 1127 -31.06 -4.55 -23.49
CA VAL A 1127 -29.90 -4.46 -24.39
C VAL A 1127 -28.95 -3.35 -23.98
N VAL A 1128 -29.47 -2.17 -23.60
CA VAL A 1128 -28.64 -1.03 -23.19
C VAL A 1128 -27.87 -1.33 -21.90
N ILE A 1129 -28.50 -1.94 -20.90
CA ILE A 1129 -27.86 -2.29 -19.63
C ILE A 1129 -26.78 -3.36 -19.82
N THR A 1130 -27.04 -4.39 -20.63
CA THR A 1130 -26.02 -5.36 -21.03
C THR A 1130 -24.86 -4.66 -21.75
N GLY A 1131 -25.16 -3.70 -22.62
CA GLY A 1131 -24.18 -2.84 -23.28
C GLY A 1131 -23.26 -2.10 -22.30
N PHE A 1132 -23.79 -1.49 -21.23
CA PHE A 1132 -22.97 -0.85 -20.19
C PHE A 1132 -22.02 -1.84 -19.52
N GLY A 1133 -22.48 -3.05 -19.20
CA GLY A 1133 -21.63 -4.10 -18.65
C GLY A 1133 -20.45 -4.44 -19.58
N VAL A 1134 -20.71 -4.63 -20.87
CA VAL A 1134 -19.65 -4.93 -21.86
C VAL A 1134 -18.70 -3.73 -22.04
N VAL A 1135 -19.24 -2.53 -22.23
CA VAL A 1135 -18.45 -1.31 -22.45
C VAL A 1135 -17.54 -1.03 -21.25
N PHE A 1136 -18.03 -1.15 -20.02
CA PHE A 1136 -17.20 -0.91 -18.84
C PHE A 1136 -16.10 -1.96 -18.70
N GLY A 1137 -16.38 -3.24 -19.00
CA GLY A 1137 -15.33 -4.27 -19.05
C GLY A 1137 -14.25 -3.96 -20.10
N LEU A 1138 -14.63 -3.49 -21.29
CA LEU A 1138 -13.70 -3.09 -22.34
C LEU A 1138 -12.90 -1.83 -21.98
N VAL A 1139 -13.53 -0.84 -21.35
CA VAL A 1139 -12.85 0.38 -20.88
C VAL A 1139 -11.83 0.03 -19.79
N PHE A 1140 -12.16 -0.89 -18.89
CA PHE A 1140 -11.19 -1.40 -17.91
C PHE A 1140 -9.99 -2.05 -18.60
N ALA A 1141 -10.23 -2.95 -19.56
CA ALA A 1141 -9.16 -3.60 -20.32
C ALA A 1141 -8.27 -2.60 -21.09
N PHE A 1142 -8.89 -1.58 -21.69
CA PHE A 1142 -8.16 -0.50 -22.36
C PHE A 1142 -7.36 0.36 -21.37
N ALA A 1143 -7.92 0.70 -20.21
CA ALA A 1143 -7.27 1.51 -19.19
C ALA A 1143 -6.03 0.81 -18.63
N VAL A 1144 -6.13 -0.48 -18.28
CA VAL A 1144 -4.99 -1.27 -17.78
C VAL A 1144 -3.88 -1.42 -18.83
N ARG A 1145 -4.25 -1.50 -20.12
CA ARG A 1145 -3.28 -1.53 -21.21
C ARG A 1145 -2.54 -0.19 -21.37
N SER A 1146 -3.28 0.91 -21.33
CA SER A 1146 -2.82 2.23 -21.76
C SER A 1146 -2.17 3.05 -20.65
N PHE A 1147 -2.68 2.97 -19.42
CA PHE A 1147 -2.13 3.68 -18.28
C PHE A 1147 -1.11 2.80 -17.55
N ASN A 1148 0.09 3.34 -17.36
CA ASN A 1148 1.09 2.77 -16.47
C ASN A 1148 1.53 3.86 -15.49
N PHE A 1149 1.15 3.70 -14.23
CA PHE A 1149 1.50 4.64 -13.17
C PHE A 1149 2.85 4.34 -12.51
N GLN A 1150 3.47 3.20 -12.83
CA GLN A 1150 4.82 2.89 -12.39
C GLN A 1150 5.83 3.59 -13.29
N LYS A 1151 6.37 4.74 -12.84
CA LYS A 1151 7.50 5.43 -13.50
C LYS A 1151 8.82 4.96 -12.88
N ARG A 1152 9.68 4.29 -13.67
CA ARG A 1152 11.00 3.77 -13.25
C ARG A 1152 12.17 4.54 -13.85
#